data_AF-A0AAD5VXR7-F1
#
_entry.id   AF-A0AAD5VXR7-F1
#
_cell.length_a   1.000
_cell.length_b   1.000
_cell.length_c   1.000
_cell.angle_alpha   90.00
_cell.angle_beta   90.00
_cell.angle_gamma   90.00
#
_symmetry.space_group_name_H-M   'P 1'
#
loop_
_entity.id
_entity.type
_entity.pdbx_description
1 polymer ?
#
loop_
_entity_poly.entity_id
_entity_poly.type
_entity_poly.pdbx_seq_one_letter_code
_entity_poly.pdbx_strand_id
1 'polypeptide(L)'
;MAPLPQVTPTLESELMNDPYIISAYNVCLKQEGELTTDNEIRHIRVLGCLLRFAPKRNIGVYLAKAILSCQDEPDILVKLGQFFELHVIVPFKKCRARTPATSSPPSRRSLEDHWKRVKANIAQAPKNHKDAKDQALVRDNWTCAATGLVHFDAPTDSFTDPPPTEGAYLDCAYIIPEGMFLDVNEKRGGNPKIDFAATILAFLEPFGYDINSFKGEKVHSLVNIITMGKNTHELFDRLQLYFEATPTKNRYQIKYYTSLKPFLTSDFVRFSSSDPVHLPVPSPELLALHATCCKVAQMSGASEHIDKVYDELDKTGVLAYDGTSGDILSYKLLSLTGSSLLHILQLNNMPELREALAHHYVIDKFRKMMEEEGNPMNIRGLWADATGSEAKSFGLKDGLALKFDPSNRAHCSMARGNQGAQTSLFPAILAKTTDSPNPPRIEDLVFRDSTTTTRACILDFTIIGLRFAYLTHTSVQIYTRDQWEDSIMSKEAINRGFRIALAVEFQNHFLSFLSHDLLFQPDWKPHDILIKEMPPSLHDRYPSFLQEVGKWVEENKAWSKTSLAPNYIRDKGRSVFMGIGSYTVSEVFFMAGLSPFLTAGEVFSSASRVARLCEAVWEYMDDSLRNLESFMRPCFVKGILAPTSKQRLKYKEWLHLWGKKQTAVPLRLKAMRQNYQDTLDSYACKDEVFYRDNANSEYSICLYDVFDPVYIENALKASEASGSPKSYSLGHLIFPLDLWHSLQSEILGSGITSEITVPDDPISALFHRLQETHTTINFFEHHLDLSQYLACELGGKGLFKESPRSKKWGFETPIVAVGSKTSDRDIWSITSPFPENIYPPRRIKPPDMPEVVEGPEYEAKLWDSIVGRNRIGIGPLEYAGNGRTLVHAGQKHVAIVDGDPALPPHLAMQDVKTKARYSLGLAVGSAPARRSGSKTMTKKDIALRDKKLAKYQHSKDQLDSRRKKKQNIIPLSRSPSPSHSENQLPSTSELLSDIEYPPPSEVQSEVQSEVQSESSSHVSTPLPEASVEIEEIEERPIKKQRMSQDRFLAALGQSFLDNDDELEDGLSRGRRKTRASHV
;
A
#
# COMPACT_ATOMS: atom_id res chain seq x y z
N MET A 1 -38.73 -11.19 -6.44
CA MET A 1 -37.90 -11.22 -5.21
C MET A 1 -38.81 -11.10 -3.98
N ALA A 2 -38.35 -11.54 -2.81
CA ALA A 2 -39.04 -11.34 -1.53
C ALA A 2 -38.29 -10.29 -0.68
N PRO A 3 -38.97 -9.50 0.17
CA PRO A 3 -38.29 -8.59 1.08
C PRO A 3 -37.64 -9.32 2.26
N LEU A 4 -36.71 -8.67 2.97
CA LEU A 4 -36.23 -9.18 4.25
C LEU A 4 -37.40 -9.23 5.25
N PRO A 5 -37.62 -10.35 5.96
CA PRO A 5 -38.65 -10.39 7.00
C PRO A 5 -38.29 -9.48 8.17
N GLN A 6 -39.31 -8.84 8.72
CA GLN A 6 -39.22 -8.05 9.96
C GLN A 6 -38.78 -8.92 11.14
N VAL A 7 -38.10 -8.32 12.11
CA VAL A 7 -37.63 -9.01 13.31
C VAL A 7 -38.81 -9.50 14.14
N THR A 8 -38.78 -10.80 14.44
CA THR A 8 -39.78 -11.56 15.20
C THR A 8 -39.02 -12.62 16.02
N PRO A 9 -39.57 -13.17 17.11
CA PRO A 9 -38.84 -14.13 17.96
C PRO A 9 -38.28 -15.35 17.22
N THR A 10 -38.95 -15.80 16.15
CA THR A 10 -38.45 -16.86 15.27
C THR A 10 -37.21 -16.40 14.49
N LEU A 11 -37.21 -15.17 13.97
CA LEU A 11 -36.08 -14.60 13.23
C LEU A 11 -34.92 -14.21 14.15
N GLU A 12 -35.18 -13.76 15.38
CA GLU A 12 -34.14 -13.52 16.40
C GLU A 12 -33.37 -14.81 16.69
N SER A 13 -34.07 -15.95 16.78
CA SER A 13 -33.45 -17.28 16.91
C SER A 13 -32.62 -17.68 15.69
N GLU A 14 -33.07 -17.36 14.46
CA GLU A 14 -32.26 -17.54 13.24
C GLU A 14 -31.03 -16.62 13.20
N LEU A 15 -31.14 -15.40 13.73
CA LEU A 15 -30.04 -14.45 13.97
C LEU A 15 -29.26 -14.77 15.27
N MET A 16 -29.43 -15.99 15.80
CA MET A 16 -28.71 -16.58 16.94
C MET A 16 -28.86 -15.83 18.28
N ASN A 17 -29.90 -14.99 18.40
CA ASN A 17 -30.15 -14.07 19.49
C ASN A 17 -28.93 -13.16 19.81
N ASP A 18 -28.11 -12.84 18.81
CA ASP A 18 -26.93 -11.99 18.98
C ASP A 18 -27.28 -10.50 18.70
N PRO A 19 -27.00 -9.58 19.64
CA PRO A 19 -27.41 -8.18 19.49
C PRO A 19 -26.69 -7.45 18.35
N TYR A 20 -25.46 -7.83 18.00
CA TYR A 20 -24.75 -7.25 16.85
C TYR A 20 -25.36 -7.73 15.54
N ILE A 21 -25.66 -9.03 15.44
CA ILE A 21 -26.29 -9.63 14.25
C ILE A 21 -27.68 -9.01 14.03
N ILE A 22 -28.50 -8.90 15.08
CA ILE A 22 -29.83 -8.28 15.03
C ILE A 22 -29.74 -6.78 14.70
N SER A 23 -28.78 -6.04 15.28
CA SER A 23 -28.57 -4.62 14.98
C SER A 23 -28.17 -4.39 13.51
N ALA A 24 -27.21 -5.16 12.98
CA ALA A 24 -26.80 -5.09 11.58
C ALA A 24 -27.92 -5.52 10.62
N TYR A 25 -28.72 -6.51 10.99
CA TYR A 25 -29.88 -6.94 10.19
C TYR A 25 -30.96 -5.87 10.14
N ASN A 26 -31.18 -5.13 11.24
CA ASN A 26 -32.07 -3.96 11.26
C ASN A 26 -31.56 -2.79 10.41
N VAL A 27 -30.24 -2.60 10.29
CA VAL A 27 -29.66 -1.65 9.31
C VAL A 27 -30.00 -2.09 7.88
N CYS A 28 -29.85 -3.37 7.55
CA CYS A 28 -30.26 -3.89 6.23
C CYS A 28 -31.76 -3.72 5.97
N LEU A 29 -32.63 -4.04 6.93
CA LEU A 29 -34.08 -3.82 6.84
C LEU A 29 -34.44 -2.36 6.58
N LYS A 30 -33.80 -1.43 7.30
CA LYS A 30 -34.02 0.01 7.11
C LYS A 30 -33.62 0.44 5.70
N GLN A 31 -32.41 0.08 5.25
CA GLN A 31 -31.90 0.46 3.94
C GLN A 31 -32.71 -0.15 2.79
N GLU A 32 -33.23 -1.37 2.95
CA GLU A 32 -34.12 -1.99 1.95
C GLU A 32 -35.40 -1.16 1.71
N GLY A 33 -35.91 -0.46 2.74
CA GLY A 33 -37.08 0.42 2.65
C GLY A 33 -36.79 1.86 2.20
N GLU A 34 -35.52 2.28 2.16
CA GLU A 34 -35.09 3.64 1.78
C GLU A 34 -34.52 3.72 0.36
N LEU A 35 -34.00 2.60 -0.17
CA LEU A 35 -33.41 2.52 -1.53
C LEU A 35 -34.47 2.38 -2.62
N THR A 36 -34.14 2.83 -3.84
CA THR A 36 -35.10 2.94 -4.95
C THR A 36 -34.83 2.05 -6.15
N THR A 37 -33.62 1.50 -6.32
CA THR A 37 -33.31 0.59 -7.45
C THR A 37 -33.25 -0.89 -7.04
N ASP A 38 -33.75 -1.77 -7.91
CA ASP A 38 -33.69 -3.23 -7.73
C ASP A 38 -32.27 -3.78 -7.55
N ASN A 39 -31.25 -3.07 -8.04
CA ASN A 39 -29.84 -3.45 -7.86
C ASN A 39 -29.37 -3.18 -6.43
N GLU A 40 -29.58 -1.96 -5.92
CA GLU A 40 -29.18 -1.56 -4.57
C GLU A 40 -29.93 -2.36 -3.51
N ILE A 41 -31.25 -2.47 -3.68
CA ILE A 41 -32.13 -3.26 -2.80
C ILE A 41 -31.65 -4.73 -2.75
N ARG A 42 -31.29 -5.33 -3.89
CA ARG A 42 -30.76 -6.70 -3.95
C ARG A 42 -29.42 -6.83 -3.22
N HIS A 43 -28.51 -5.89 -3.40
CA HIS A 43 -27.22 -5.90 -2.69
C HIS A 43 -27.41 -5.80 -1.17
N ILE A 44 -28.33 -4.97 -0.68
CA ILE A 44 -28.68 -4.93 0.75
C ILE A 44 -29.35 -6.25 1.21
N ARG A 45 -30.22 -6.85 0.39
CA ARG A 45 -30.79 -8.18 0.68
C ARG A 45 -29.73 -9.27 0.76
N VAL A 46 -28.65 -9.21 -0.03
CA VAL A 46 -27.51 -10.14 0.08
C VAL A 46 -26.88 -10.05 1.48
N LEU A 47 -26.66 -8.84 2.00
CA LEU A 47 -26.14 -8.63 3.37
C LEU A 47 -27.10 -9.16 4.44
N GLY A 48 -28.39 -8.80 4.39
CA GLY A 48 -29.39 -9.27 5.33
C GLY A 48 -29.54 -10.80 5.33
N CYS A 49 -29.51 -11.42 4.14
CA CYS A 49 -29.53 -12.88 4.02
C CYS A 49 -28.24 -13.54 4.53
N LEU A 50 -27.06 -12.91 4.36
CA LEU A 50 -25.79 -13.43 4.87
C LEU A 50 -25.75 -13.45 6.41
N LEU A 51 -26.31 -12.42 7.07
CA LEU A 51 -26.49 -12.42 8.52
C LEU A 51 -27.46 -13.53 8.96
N ARG A 52 -28.61 -13.63 8.30
CA ARG A 52 -29.68 -14.60 8.60
C ARG A 52 -29.26 -16.06 8.38
N PHE A 53 -28.38 -16.33 7.43
CA PHE A 53 -27.94 -17.69 7.07
C PHE A 53 -26.45 -17.93 7.35
N ALA A 54 -25.84 -17.15 8.24
CA ALA A 54 -24.48 -17.38 8.70
C ALA A 54 -24.36 -18.77 9.34
N PRO A 55 -23.40 -19.64 8.94
CA PRO A 55 -23.33 -21.00 9.45
C PRO A 55 -22.72 -21.12 10.86
N LYS A 56 -22.19 -20.03 11.44
CA LYS A 56 -21.64 -19.94 12.81
C LYS A 56 -21.80 -18.52 13.36
N ARG A 57 -21.90 -18.36 14.68
CA ARG A 57 -22.09 -17.04 15.34
C ARG A 57 -20.94 -16.07 15.09
N ASN A 58 -19.69 -16.52 15.14
CA ASN A 58 -18.52 -15.68 14.89
C ASN A 58 -18.51 -15.06 13.47
N ILE A 59 -19.04 -15.79 12.49
CA ILE A 59 -19.21 -15.32 11.10
C ILE A 59 -20.27 -14.21 11.04
N GLY A 60 -21.42 -14.44 11.67
CA GLY A 60 -22.48 -13.43 11.76
C GLY A 60 -22.01 -12.15 12.44
N VAL A 61 -21.27 -12.26 13.55
CA VAL A 61 -20.70 -11.10 14.27
C VAL A 61 -19.65 -10.36 13.44
N TYR A 62 -18.80 -11.07 12.68
CA TYR A 62 -17.84 -10.43 11.76
C TYR A 62 -18.54 -9.62 10.66
N LEU A 63 -19.54 -10.22 10.00
CA LEU A 63 -20.37 -9.54 9.00
C LEU A 63 -21.14 -8.37 9.61
N ALA A 64 -21.68 -8.54 10.82
CA ALA A 64 -22.39 -7.51 11.54
C ALA A 64 -21.49 -6.30 11.84
N LYS A 65 -20.25 -6.52 12.30
CA LYS A 65 -19.27 -5.43 12.49
C LYS A 65 -18.99 -4.66 11.19
N ALA A 66 -18.78 -5.37 10.07
CA ALA A 66 -18.53 -4.74 8.76
C ALA A 66 -19.73 -3.96 8.20
N ILE A 67 -20.96 -4.35 8.56
CA ILE A 67 -22.19 -3.63 8.21
C ILE A 67 -22.37 -2.41 9.14
N LEU A 68 -22.18 -2.58 10.45
CA LEU A 68 -22.33 -1.52 11.44
C LEU A 68 -21.29 -0.40 11.28
N SER A 69 -20.04 -0.73 10.90
CA SER A 69 -19.01 0.26 10.56
C SER A 69 -19.35 1.14 9.36
N CYS A 70 -20.36 0.76 8.57
CA CYS A 70 -20.81 1.45 7.36
C CYS A 70 -22.29 1.84 7.41
N GLN A 71 -22.96 1.71 8.58
CA GLN A 71 -24.42 1.86 8.72
C GLN A 71 -24.96 3.23 8.26
N ASP A 72 -24.13 4.27 8.35
CA ASP A 72 -24.45 5.66 8.03
C ASP A 72 -24.02 6.05 6.59
N GLU A 73 -23.51 5.10 5.79
CA GLU A 73 -23.05 5.32 4.42
C GLU A 73 -23.70 4.30 3.44
N PRO A 74 -24.94 4.56 2.97
CA PRO A 74 -25.74 3.64 2.13
C PRO A 74 -25.00 3.10 0.91
N ASP A 75 -24.32 3.98 0.18
CA ASP A 75 -23.43 3.67 -0.94
C ASP A 75 -22.42 2.56 -0.64
N ILE A 76 -21.85 2.56 0.58
CA ILE A 76 -20.83 1.61 0.99
C ILE A 76 -21.48 0.27 1.35
N LEU A 77 -22.65 0.28 1.99
CA LEU A 77 -23.44 -0.94 2.22
C LEU A 77 -23.85 -1.60 0.89
N VAL A 78 -24.29 -0.82 -0.10
CA VAL A 78 -24.58 -1.32 -1.46
C VAL A 78 -23.34 -1.94 -2.09
N LYS A 79 -22.19 -1.27 -2.03
CA LYS A 79 -20.90 -1.77 -2.57
C LYS A 79 -20.42 -3.03 -1.84
N LEU A 80 -20.65 -3.13 -0.53
CA LEU A 80 -20.36 -4.32 0.27
C LEU A 80 -21.27 -5.51 -0.09
N GLY A 81 -22.57 -5.26 -0.32
CA GLY A 81 -23.49 -6.28 -0.82
C GLY A 81 -23.15 -6.75 -2.24
N GLN A 82 -22.79 -5.81 -3.13
CA GLN A 82 -22.29 -6.10 -4.48
C GLN A 82 -21.00 -6.93 -4.45
N PHE A 83 -20.07 -6.62 -3.54
CA PHE A 83 -18.85 -7.40 -3.33
C PHE A 83 -19.16 -8.86 -2.99
N PHE A 84 -20.10 -9.13 -2.07
CA PHE A 84 -20.48 -10.50 -1.75
C PHE A 84 -21.27 -11.19 -2.87
N GLU A 85 -22.10 -10.47 -3.63
CA GLU A 85 -22.76 -11.05 -4.81
C GLU A 85 -21.71 -11.51 -5.85
N LEU A 86 -20.80 -10.61 -6.25
CA LEU A 86 -19.82 -10.87 -7.31
C LEU A 86 -18.68 -11.83 -6.92
N HIS A 87 -18.27 -11.82 -5.65
CA HIS A 87 -17.10 -12.58 -5.19
C HIS A 87 -17.42 -13.75 -4.26
N VAL A 88 -18.68 -13.95 -3.84
CA VAL A 88 -19.08 -15.16 -3.09
C VAL A 88 -20.26 -15.88 -3.75
N ILE A 89 -21.29 -15.18 -4.25
CA ILE A 89 -22.44 -15.85 -4.86
C ILE A 89 -22.19 -16.27 -6.32
N VAL A 90 -21.68 -15.38 -7.17
CA VAL A 90 -21.36 -15.70 -8.58
C VAL A 90 -20.37 -16.86 -8.71
N PRO A 91 -19.26 -16.97 -7.93
CA PRO A 91 -18.32 -18.10 -8.03
C PRO A 91 -18.92 -19.47 -7.76
N PHE A 92 -19.90 -19.53 -6.85
CA PHE A 92 -20.61 -20.75 -6.48
C PHE A 92 -21.76 -21.10 -7.45
N LYS A 93 -22.13 -20.21 -8.39
CA LYS A 93 -23.24 -20.39 -9.34
C LYS A 93 -22.76 -20.52 -10.78
N LYS A 94 -23.00 -21.68 -11.39
CA LYS A 94 -22.63 -22.00 -12.77
C LYS A 94 -23.70 -21.51 -13.75
N CYS A 95 -23.30 -20.64 -14.68
CA CYS A 95 -24.15 -20.14 -15.76
C CYS A 95 -23.87 -20.90 -17.09
N ARG A 96 -24.74 -20.74 -18.09
CA ARG A 96 -24.91 -21.65 -19.25
C ARG A 96 -23.84 -21.62 -20.36
N ALA A 97 -22.60 -21.25 -20.03
CA ALA A 97 -21.47 -21.42 -20.95
C ALA A 97 -21.32 -22.89 -21.38
N ARG A 98 -21.21 -23.13 -22.70
CA ARG A 98 -21.23 -24.46 -23.34
C ARG A 98 -20.36 -25.50 -22.61
N THR A 99 -20.98 -26.60 -22.18
CA THR A 99 -20.28 -27.80 -21.75
C THR A 99 -19.36 -28.31 -22.88
N PRO A 100 -18.04 -28.48 -22.65
CA PRO A 100 -17.21 -29.26 -23.56
C PRO A 100 -17.79 -30.68 -23.66
N ALA A 101 -17.90 -31.23 -24.87
CA ALA A 101 -18.42 -32.58 -25.04
C ALA A 101 -17.54 -33.57 -24.27
N THR A 102 -18.14 -34.36 -23.37
CA THR A 102 -17.42 -35.38 -22.61
C THR A 102 -16.82 -36.42 -23.56
N SER A 103 -15.56 -36.77 -23.32
CA SER A 103 -14.80 -37.72 -24.15
C SER A 103 -15.49 -39.08 -24.22
N SER A 104 -15.44 -39.72 -25.39
CA SER A 104 -16.07 -41.00 -25.69
C SER A 104 -15.75 -42.09 -24.64
N PRO A 105 -16.71 -42.98 -24.32
CA PRO A 105 -16.51 -43.99 -23.28
C PRO A 105 -15.42 -45.01 -23.67
N PRO A 106 -14.59 -45.46 -22.71
CA PRO A 106 -13.61 -46.52 -22.96
C PRO A 106 -14.31 -47.85 -23.25
N SER A 107 -13.70 -48.69 -24.10
CA SER A 107 -14.32 -49.94 -24.51
C SER A 107 -14.41 -50.96 -23.36
N ARG A 108 -15.55 -51.69 -23.31
CA ARG A 108 -16.04 -52.56 -22.23
C ARG A 108 -15.08 -53.67 -21.76
N ARG A 109 -13.93 -53.87 -22.40
CA ARG A 109 -12.94 -54.92 -22.11
C ARG A 109 -11.78 -54.49 -21.20
N SER A 110 -11.75 -53.25 -20.70
CA SER A 110 -10.69 -52.76 -19.79
C SER A 110 -11.16 -52.36 -18.38
N LEU A 111 -12.46 -52.51 -18.10
CA LEU A 111 -13.11 -52.06 -16.86
C LEU A 111 -12.63 -52.82 -15.62
N GLU A 112 -12.43 -54.13 -15.70
CA GLU A 112 -12.01 -54.95 -14.55
C GLU A 112 -10.54 -54.69 -14.15
N ASP A 113 -9.65 -54.48 -15.13
CA ASP A 113 -8.28 -54.03 -14.87
C ASP A 113 -8.27 -52.59 -14.35
N HIS A 114 -9.21 -51.75 -14.78
CA HIS A 114 -9.37 -50.41 -14.25
C HIS A 114 -9.79 -50.43 -12.77
N TRP A 115 -10.76 -51.29 -12.42
CA TRP A 115 -11.22 -51.55 -11.07
C TRP A 115 -10.09 -52.07 -10.17
N LYS A 116 -9.29 -53.04 -10.65
CA LYS A 116 -8.09 -53.54 -9.95
C LYS A 116 -7.05 -52.43 -9.72
N ARG A 117 -6.78 -51.58 -10.72
CA ARG A 117 -5.90 -50.40 -10.57
C ARG A 117 -6.45 -49.37 -9.58
N VAL A 118 -7.75 -49.07 -9.61
CA VAL A 118 -8.39 -48.12 -8.69
C VAL A 118 -8.29 -48.65 -7.26
N LYS A 119 -8.66 -49.91 -7.00
CA LYS A 119 -8.49 -50.55 -5.68
C LYS A 119 -7.05 -50.53 -5.18
N ALA A 120 -6.07 -50.81 -6.04
CA ALA A 120 -4.65 -50.72 -5.68
C ALA A 120 -4.19 -49.28 -5.34
N ASN A 121 -4.88 -48.26 -5.86
CA ASN A 121 -4.55 -46.85 -5.68
C ASN A 121 -5.38 -46.13 -4.60
N ILE A 122 -6.36 -46.78 -3.94
CA ILE A 122 -7.16 -46.17 -2.84
C ILE A 122 -6.27 -45.60 -1.73
N ALA A 123 -5.09 -46.20 -1.49
CA ALA A 123 -4.11 -45.69 -0.52
C ALA A 123 -3.47 -44.33 -0.89
N GLN A 124 -3.73 -43.77 -2.09
CA GLN A 124 -3.24 -42.47 -2.53
C GLN A 124 -4.39 -41.48 -2.73
N ALA A 125 -4.19 -40.24 -2.25
CA ALA A 125 -5.10 -39.14 -2.52
C ALA A 125 -5.23 -38.89 -4.04
N PRO A 126 -6.43 -38.54 -4.54
CA PRO A 126 -6.68 -38.31 -5.96
C PRO A 126 -5.98 -37.04 -6.43
N LYS A 127 -5.38 -37.07 -7.63
CA LYS A 127 -4.52 -35.98 -8.13
C LYS A 127 -5.11 -35.20 -9.31
N ASN A 128 -6.26 -35.65 -9.80
CA ASN A 128 -6.99 -35.05 -10.90
C ASN A 128 -8.47 -35.45 -10.82
N HIS A 129 -9.32 -34.79 -11.61
CA HIS A 129 -10.76 -35.04 -11.70
C HIS A 129 -11.13 -36.50 -12.01
N LYS A 130 -10.30 -37.25 -12.74
CA LYS A 130 -10.60 -38.66 -13.05
C LYS A 130 -10.37 -39.55 -11.83
N ASP A 131 -9.20 -39.47 -11.20
CA ASP A 131 -8.90 -40.25 -9.98
C ASP A 131 -9.95 -39.98 -8.90
N ALA A 132 -10.36 -38.72 -8.76
CA ALA A 132 -11.40 -38.31 -7.83
C ALA A 132 -12.76 -38.92 -8.14
N LYS A 133 -13.13 -39.00 -9.43
CA LYS A 133 -14.37 -39.65 -9.88
C LYS A 133 -14.37 -41.15 -9.63
N ASP A 134 -13.28 -41.82 -9.99
CA ASP A 134 -13.14 -43.26 -9.81
C ASP A 134 -13.21 -43.62 -8.31
N GLN A 135 -12.60 -42.81 -7.42
CA GLN A 135 -12.67 -43.00 -5.97
C GLN A 135 -14.03 -42.59 -5.35
N ALA A 136 -14.66 -41.51 -5.81
CA ALA A 136 -15.99 -41.08 -5.32
C ALA A 136 -17.08 -42.10 -5.66
N LEU A 137 -17.03 -42.70 -6.86
CA LEU A 137 -17.90 -43.81 -7.25
C LEU A 137 -17.71 -45.02 -6.32
N VAL A 138 -16.47 -45.37 -5.94
CA VAL A 138 -16.23 -46.45 -4.97
C VAL A 138 -16.83 -46.10 -3.60
N ARG A 139 -16.63 -44.86 -3.12
CA ARG A 139 -17.14 -44.39 -1.82
C ARG A 139 -18.68 -44.44 -1.74
N ASP A 140 -19.35 -43.94 -2.78
CA ASP A 140 -20.81 -43.76 -2.82
C ASP A 140 -21.52 -45.02 -3.37
N ASN A 141 -20.86 -46.20 -3.33
CA ASN A 141 -21.30 -47.49 -3.88
C ASN A 141 -21.89 -47.42 -5.30
N TRP A 142 -21.27 -46.61 -6.17
CA TRP A 142 -21.68 -46.30 -7.53
C TRP A 142 -23.09 -45.67 -7.65
N THR A 143 -23.62 -45.09 -6.57
CA THR A 143 -24.96 -44.49 -6.52
C THR A 143 -24.91 -42.96 -6.56
N CYS A 144 -25.96 -42.34 -7.10
CA CYS A 144 -26.17 -40.90 -7.03
C CYS A 144 -26.59 -40.50 -5.60
N ALA A 145 -25.82 -39.65 -4.92
CA ALA A 145 -26.08 -39.26 -3.53
C ALA A 145 -27.46 -38.60 -3.31
N ALA A 146 -28.04 -37.99 -4.35
CA ALA A 146 -29.35 -37.33 -4.28
C ALA A 146 -30.52 -38.19 -4.79
N THR A 147 -30.28 -39.19 -5.66
CA THR A 147 -31.37 -39.93 -6.33
C THR A 147 -31.28 -41.45 -6.19
N GLY A 148 -30.20 -42.00 -5.62
CA GLY A 148 -29.99 -43.45 -5.50
C GLY A 148 -29.70 -44.19 -6.80
N LEU A 149 -29.89 -43.56 -7.97
CA LEU A 149 -29.65 -44.15 -9.28
C LEU A 149 -28.21 -44.64 -9.42
N VAL A 150 -28.04 -45.83 -10.01
CA VAL A 150 -26.76 -46.53 -10.11
C VAL A 150 -26.01 -46.14 -11.39
N HIS A 151 -24.68 -46.07 -11.32
CA HIS A 151 -23.83 -45.81 -12.48
C HIS A 151 -23.93 -46.94 -13.52
N PHE A 152 -24.12 -46.62 -14.80
CA PHE A 152 -24.25 -47.64 -15.85
C PHE A 152 -23.04 -48.60 -15.97
N ASP A 153 -21.83 -48.15 -15.63
CA ASP A 153 -20.61 -48.95 -15.64
C ASP A 153 -20.29 -49.66 -14.29
N ALA A 154 -21.23 -49.70 -13.35
CA ALA A 154 -20.99 -50.30 -12.03
C ALA A 154 -20.76 -51.84 -12.11
N PRO A 155 -19.84 -52.41 -11.31
CA PRO A 155 -19.57 -53.85 -11.34
C PRO A 155 -20.76 -54.65 -10.83
N THR A 156 -21.15 -55.71 -11.54
CA THR A 156 -22.34 -56.53 -11.27
C THR A 156 -22.35 -57.11 -9.85
N ASP A 157 -21.18 -57.45 -9.29
CA ASP A 157 -21.03 -58.02 -7.95
C ASP A 157 -21.26 -57.00 -6.80
N SER A 158 -21.59 -55.74 -7.10
CA SER A 158 -21.68 -54.64 -6.10
C SER A 158 -23.08 -54.42 -5.51
N PHE A 159 -24.07 -55.23 -5.92
CA PHE A 159 -25.48 -55.04 -5.57
C PHE A 159 -26.13 -56.34 -5.10
N THR A 160 -27.17 -56.21 -4.27
CA THR A 160 -28.02 -57.32 -3.84
C THR A 160 -29.04 -57.69 -4.93
N ASP A 161 -29.39 -58.97 -5.04
CA ASP A 161 -30.55 -59.41 -5.83
C ASP A 161 -31.88 -58.88 -5.26
N PRO A 162 -32.84 -58.45 -6.09
CA PRO A 162 -32.74 -58.28 -7.54
C PRO A 162 -31.96 -57.00 -7.92
N PRO A 163 -31.23 -57.00 -9.06
CA PRO A 163 -30.42 -55.85 -9.47
C PRO A 163 -31.27 -54.59 -9.76
N PRO A 164 -30.70 -53.39 -9.54
CA PRO A 164 -31.41 -52.12 -9.74
C PRO A 164 -31.84 -51.92 -11.19
N THR A 165 -33.13 -51.64 -11.39
CA THR A 165 -33.77 -51.53 -12.72
C THR A 165 -33.53 -50.19 -13.43
N GLU A 166 -33.03 -49.17 -12.72
CA GLU A 166 -32.77 -47.84 -13.27
C GLU A 166 -31.33 -47.38 -12.97
N GLY A 167 -30.70 -46.75 -13.97
CA GLY A 167 -29.33 -46.27 -13.88
C GLY A 167 -29.11 -44.96 -14.64
N ALA A 168 -27.96 -44.35 -14.42
CA ALA A 168 -27.56 -43.09 -15.02
C ALA A 168 -26.03 -43.04 -15.25
N TYR A 169 -25.57 -42.09 -16.07
CA TYR A 169 -24.19 -41.62 -15.98
C TYR A 169 -24.11 -40.60 -14.83
N LEU A 170 -23.17 -40.82 -13.92
CA LEU A 170 -22.92 -39.96 -12.77
C LEU A 170 -21.60 -39.20 -12.96
N ASP A 171 -21.45 -38.09 -12.26
CA ASP A 171 -20.24 -37.28 -12.26
C ASP A 171 -19.96 -36.66 -10.87
N CYS A 172 -18.77 -36.09 -10.71
CA CYS A 172 -18.38 -35.42 -9.47
C CYS A 172 -18.81 -33.96 -9.45
N ALA A 173 -19.76 -33.64 -8.57
CA ALA A 173 -20.05 -32.27 -8.18
C ALA A 173 -19.05 -31.83 -7.10
N TYR A 174 -18.36 -30.71 -7.31
CA TYR A 174 -17.48 -30.09 -6.33
C TYR A 174 -18.27 -29.11 -5.46
N ILE A 175 -18.12 -29.17 -4.14
CA ILE A 175 -18.91 -28.35 -3.20
C ILE A 175 -18.43 -26.90 -3.19
N ILE A 176 -17.11 -26.69 -3.16
CA ILE A 176 -16.47 -25.45 -3.61
C ILE A 176 -15.90 -25.73 -5.02
N PRO A 177 -16.38 -25.03 -6.07
CA PRO A 177 -15.94 -25.25 -7.45
C PRO A 177 -14.43 -25.13 -7.65
N GLU A 178 -13.86 -26.04 -8.46
CA GLU A 178 -12.44 -26.09 -8.85
C GLU A 178 -11.88 -24.73 -9.32
N GLY A 179 -12.71 -23.95 -10.03
CA GLY A 179 -12.36 -22.61 -10.51
C GLY A 179 -11.96 -21.60 -9.42
N MET A 180 -12.34 -21.83 -8.16
CA MET A 180 -11.97 -21.00 -7.00
C MET A 180 -10.57 -21.31 -6.46
N PHE A 181 -9.96 -22.41 -6.89
CA PHE A 181 -8.65 -22.87 -6.44
C PHE A 181 -7.57 -22.91 -7.55
N LEU A 182 -7.86 -22.36 -8.75
CA LEU A 182 -7.01 -22.48 -9.94
C LEU A 182 -5.68 -21.69 -9.85
N ASP A 183 -4.75 -22.36 -9.17
CA ASP A 183 -3.29 -22.29 -9.17
C ASP A 183 -2.58 -20.96 -8.84
N VAL A 184 -1.98 -20.96 -7.65
CA VAL A 184 -1.09 -19.91 -7.11
C VAL A 184 0.37 -20.11 -7.56
N ASN A 185 0.71 -21.19 -8.29
CA ASN A 185 2.08 -21.61 -8.61
C ASN A 185 2.47 -21.66 -10.11
N GLU A 186 1.52 -21.72 -11.07
CA GLU A 186 1.84 -21.62 -12.51
C GLU A 186 2.41 -20.22 -12.85
N LYS A 187 3.71 -20.15 -13.10
CA LYS A 187 4.41 -18.90 -13.48
C LYS A 187 4.16 -18.51 -14.94
N ARG A 188 2.93 -18.11 -15.23
CA ARG A 188 2.55 -17.33 -16.43
C ARG A 188 2.04 -15.96 -15.99
N GLY A 189 2.30 -14.93 -16.80
CA GLY A 189 2.23 -13.54 -16.35
C GLY A 189 0.81 -13.02 -16.04
N GLY A 190 0.72 -12.19 -14.99
CA GLY A 190 -0.31 -11.14 -14.81
C GLY A 190 -1.76 -11.56 -15.05
N ASN A 191 -2.23 -12.62 -14.37
CA ASN A 191 -3.56 -13.18 -14.60
C ASN A 191 -4.48 -12.91 -13.38
N PRO A 192 -5.63 -12.20 -13.51
CA PRO A 192 -6.49 -11.77 -12.38
C PRO A 192 -7.03 -12.87 -11.45
N LYS A 193 -6.88 -14.14 -11.84
CA LYS A 193 -7.30 -15.31 -11.05
C LYS A 193 -6.54 -15.46 -9.72
N ILE A 194 -5.32 -14.93 -9.62
CA ILE A 194 -4.49 -15.03 -8.41
C ILE A 194 -5.09 -14.17 -7.28
N ASP A 195 -5.53 -12.95 -7.59
CA ASP A 195 -6.15 -12.04 -6.61
C ASP A 195 -7.52 -12.55 -6.18
N PHE A 196 -8.29 -13.11 -7.12
CA PHE A 196 -9.59 -13.73 -6.85
C PHE A 196 -9.50 -14.87 -5.81
N ALA A 197 -8.50 -15.74 -5.94
CA ALA A 197 -8.22 -16.76 -4.93
C ALA A 197 -7.83 -16.13 -3.58
N ALA A 198 -7.00 -15.08 -3.56
CA ALA A 198 -6.61 -14.39 -2.33
C ALA A 198 -7.80 -13.75 -1.59
N THR A 199 -8.74 -13.14 -2.31
CA THR A 199 -9.97 -12.55 -1.76
C THR A 199 -10.91 -13.62 -1.16
N ILE A 200 -11.06 -14.77 -1.81
CA ILE A 200 -11.77 -15.94 -1.23
C ILE A 200 -11.05 -16.49 0.00
N LEU A 201 -9.71 -16.54 -0.02
CA LEU A 201 -8.89 -17.05 1.07
C LEU A 201 -9.08 -16.21 2.34
N ALA A 202 -8.97 -14.88 2.22
CA ALA A 202 -9.18 -13.94 3.32
C ALA A 202 -10.63 -13.92 3.85
N PHE A 203 -11.61 -14.39 3.07
CA PHE A 203 -13.01 -14.51 3.50
C PHE A 203 -13.28 -15.81 4.27
N LEU A 204 -12.82 -16.97 3.78
CA LEU A 204 -13.11 -18.27 4.39
C LEU A 204 -12.19 -18.60 5.60
N GLU A 205 -11.07 -17.89 5.77
CA GLU A 205 -10.17 -18.03 6.92
C GLU A 205 -10.83 -17.58 8.25
N PRO A 206 -11.44 -16.38 8.37
CA PRO A 206 -12.29 -15.99 9.51
C PRO A 206 -13.48 -16.94 9.77
N PHE A 207 -13.93 -17.67 8.75
CA PHE A 207 -15.02 -18.64 8.88
C PHE A 207 -14.56 -19.97 9.53
N GLY A 208 -13.25 -20.12 9.78
CA GLY A 208 -12.66 -21.27 10.46
C GLY A 208 -12.49 -22.49 9.57
N TYR A 209 -12.18 -22.29 8.29
CA TYR A 209 -11.81 -23.35 7.33
C TYR A 209 -10.31 -23.28 7.07
N ASP A 210 -9.55 -24.37 7.25
CA ASP A 210 -8.16 -24.40 6.74
C ASP A 210 -8.17 -24.62 5.23
N ILE A 211 -8.11 -23.53 4.48
CA ILE A 211 -8.17 -23.59 3.02
C ILE A 211 -6.85 -24.13 2.43
N ASN A 212 -5.79 -24.27 3.24
CA ASN A 212 -4.56 -24.97 2.85
C ASN A 212 -4.75 -26.50 2.81
N SER A 213 -5.87 -27.03 3.32
CA SER A 213 -6.32 -28.39 3.06
C SER A 213 -6.95 -28.59 1.68
N PHE A 214 -7.18 -27.53 0.88
CA PHE A 214 -7.86 -27.58 -0.43
C PHE A 214 -7.05 -26.99 -1.61
N LYS A 215 -5.75 -26.74 -1.47
CA LYS A 215 -4.90 -26.18 -2.55
C LYS A 215 -4.16 -27.27 -3.36
N GLY A 216 -4.00 -27.05 -4.66
CA GLY A 216 -3.24 -27.94 -5.57
C GLY A 216 -3.93 -29.29 -5.78
N GLU A 217 -3.19 -30.41 -5.74
CA GLU A 217 -3.76 -31.76 -5.84
C GLU A 217 -4.93 -31.99 -4.84
N LYS A 218 -4.92 -31.29 -3.69
CA LYS A 218 -5.98 -31.41 -2.67
C LYS A 218 -7.35 -30.86 -3.09
N VAL A 219 -7.48 -30.09 -4.17
CA VAL A 219 -8.79 -29.64 -4.70
C VAL A 219 -9.70 -30.83 -5.02
N HIS A 220 -9.08 -31.91 -5.50
CA HIS A 220 -9.71 -33.17 -5.87
C HIS A 220 -10.05 -34.08 -4.68
N SER A 221 -9.79 -33.64 -3.43
CA SER A 221 -10.02 -34.44 -2.23
C SER A 221 -11.51 -34.73 -2.02
N LEU A 222 -11.82 -35.98 -1.67
CA LEU A 222 -13.18 -36.51 -1.61
C LEU A 222 -14.10 -35.77 -0.61
N VAL A 223 -13.53 -35.10 0.40
CA VAL A 223 -14.27 -34.21 1.31
C VAL A 223 -14.94 -33.02 0.60
N ASN A 224 -14.49 -32.64 -0.59
CA ASN A 224 -15.07 -31.57 -1.43
C ASN A 224 -15.99 -32.12 -2.55
N ILE A 225 -16.27 -33.43 -2.61
CA ILE A 225 -16.84 -34.08 -3.80
C ILE A 225 -18.06 -34.95 -3.48
N ILE A 226 -19.12 -34.80 -4.28
CA ILE A 226 -20.37 -35.57 -4.22
C ILE A 226 -20.65 -36.25 -5.57
N THR A 227 -20.98 -37.53 -5.58
CA THR A 227 -21.41 -38.23 -6.79
C THR A 227 -22.86 -37.87 -7.15
N MET A 228 -23.10 -37.28 -8.33
CA MET A 228 -24.43 -36.86 -8.80
C MET A 228 -24.72 -37.24 -10.25
N GLY A 229 -25.99 -37.57 -10.55
CA GLY A 229 -26.47 -37.65 -11.93
C GLY A 229 -26.61 -36.25 -12.55
N LYS A 230 -26.52 -36.18 -13.90
CA LYS A 230 -26.46 -34.91 -14.66
C LYS A 230 -27.47 -33.85 -14.20
N ASN A 231 -28.74 -34.22 -14.02
CA ASN A 231 -29.81 -33.25 -13.73
C ASN A 231 -29.72 -32.70 -12.29
N THR A 232 -29.35 -33.53 -11.30
CA THR A 232 -29.12 -33.07 -9.92
C THR A 232 -27.82 -32.29 -9.78
N HIS A 233 -26.80 -32.62 -10.58
CA HIS A 233 -25.58 -31.83 -10.72
C HIS A 233 -25.87 -30.42 -11.26
N GLU A 234 -26.68 -30.26 -12.33
CA GLU A 234 -27.07 -28.92 -12.83
C GLU A 234 -27.86 -28.11 -11.77
N LEU A 235 -28.75 -28.75 -11.00
CA LEU A 235 -29.46 -28.05 -9.91
C LEU A 235 -28.52 -27.60 -8.78
N PHE A 236 -27.56 -28.44 -8.40
CA PHE A 236 -26.56 -28.11 -7.37
C PHE A 236 -25.63 -26.97 -7.82
N ASP A 237 -25.12 -27.07 -9.05
CA ASP A 237 -24.29 -26.07 -9.74
C ASP A 237 -24.98 -24.70 -9.88
N ARG A 238 -26.30 -24.67 -10.09
CA ARG A 238 -27.08 -23.43 -10.26
C ARG A 238 -27.53 -22.79 -8.95
N LEU A 239 -27.11 -23.33 -7.80
CA LEU A 239 -27.57 -22.99 -6.45
C LEU A 239 -29.07 -23.22 -6.24
N GLN A 240 -29.63 -24.22 -6.91
CA GLN A 240 -31.05 -24.63 -6.84
C GLN A 240 -31.28 -25.94 -6.07
N LEU A 241 -30.22 -26.61 -5.58
CA LEU A 241 -30.29 -27.79 -4.71
C LEU A 241 -29.18 -27.75 -3.66
N TYR A 242 -29.49 -28.04 -2.41
CA TYR A 242 -28.52 -28.08 -1.30
C TYR A 242 -28.89 -29.14 -0.25
N PHE A 243 -27.95 -29.38 0.67
CA PHE A 243 -28.05 -30.38 1.74
C PHE A 243 -28.11 -29.70 3.11
N GLU A 244 -29.29 -29.71 3.74
CA GLU A 244 -29.50 -29.11 5.06
C GLU A 244 -29.18 -30.12 6.17
N ALA A 245 -28.31 -29.75 7.11
CA ALA A 245 -27.88 -30.65 8.18
C ALA A 245 -29.02 -31.06 9.11
N THR A 246 -29.06 -32.34 9.49
CA THR A 246 -29.99 -32.85 10.52
C THR A 246 -29.24 -33.10 11.83
N PRO A 247 -29.94 -33.28 12.98
CA PRO A 247 -29.31 -33.69 14.24
C PRO A 247 -28.58 -35.04 14.19
N THR A 248 -28.75 -35.83 13.11
CA THR A 248 -28.04 -37.10 12.91
C THR A 248 -26.75 -36.85 12.11
N LYS A 249 -25.59 -37.20 12.69
CA LYS A 249 -24.27 -37.03 12.06
C LYS A 249 -24.23 -37.62 10.63
N ASN A 250 -23.72 -36.81 9.70
CA ASN A 250 -23.61 -37.07 8.26
C ASN A 250 -24.94 -37.33 7.52
N ARG A 251 -26.11 -37.03 8.12
CA ARG A 251 -27.42 -37.10 7.46
C ARG A 251 -27.94 -35.69 7.19
N TYR A 252 -28.43 -35.47 5.97
CA TYR A 252 -28.89 -34.18 5.48
C TYR A 252 -30.28 -34.33 4.84
N GLN A 253 -31.13 -33.32 4.97
CA GLN A 253 -32.34 -33.20 4.15
C GLN A 253 -31.97 -32.56 2.81
N ILE A 254 -32.47 -33.12 1.71
CA ILE A 254 -32.30 -32.52 0.38
C ILE A 254 -33.33 -31.41 0.23
N LYS A 255 -32.88 -30.20 -0.10
CA LYS A 255 -33.71 -29.01 -0.34
C LYS A 255 -33.48 -28.51 -1.75
N TYR A 256 -34.51 -27.94 -2.38
CA TYR A 256 -34.41 -27.42 -3.75
C TYR A 256 -35.33 -26.22 -3.99
N TYR A 257 -34.97 -25.40 -4.97
CA TYR A 257 -35.65 -24.16 -5.37
C TYR A 257 -36.09 -24.21 -6.84
N THR A 258 -36.84 -25.25 -7.21
CA THR A 258 -37.39 -25.46 -8.55
C THR A 258 -38.85 -25.89 -8.47
N SER A 259 -39.68 -25.40 -9.40
CA SER A 259 -41.12 -25.70 -9.50
C SER A 259 -41.41 -27.15 -9.91
N LEU A 260 -40.42 -27.86 -10.46
CA LEU A 260 -40.51 -29.28 -10.80
C LEU A 260 -39.75 -30.09 -9.75
N LYS A 261 -40.45 -30.94 -8.97
CA LYS A 261 -39.78 -31.81 -7.97
C LYS A 261 -38.73 -32.67 -8.68
N PRO A 262 -37.45 -32.64 -8.26
CA PRO A 262 -36.43 -33.54 -8.79
C PRO A 262 -36.78 -35.00 -8.46
N PHE A 263 -36.31 -35.94 -9.30
CA PHE A 263 -36.48 -37.38 -9.08
C PHE A 263 -35.59 -37.89 -7.92
N LEU A 264 -35.97 -37.54 -6.69
CA LEU A 264 -35.35 -38.01 -5.45
C LEU A 264 -36.05 -39.29 -4.98
N THR A 265 -35.28 -40.33 -4.67
CA THR A 265 -35.79 -41.56 -4.03
C THR A 265 -36.02 -41.41 -2.53
N SER A 266 -35.41 -40.39 -1.92
CA SER A 266 -35.58 -40.01 -0.52
C SER A 266 -35.37 -38.52 -0.37
N ASP A 267 -36.16 -37.84 0.46
CA ASP A 267 -35.91 -36.44 0.83
C ASP A 267 -34.71 -36.30 1.81
N PHE A 268 -34.05 -37.40 2.20
CA PHE A 268 -32.84 -37.43 3.03
C PHE A 268 -31.71 -38.26 2.43
N VAL A 269 -30.49 -37.73 2.46
CA VAL A 269 -29.23 -38.46 2.20
C VAL A 269 -28.49 -38.72 3.51
N ARG A 270 -27.73 -39.82 3.57
CA ARG A 270 -26.70 -40.03 4.60
C ARG A 270 -25.38 -40.38 3.92
N PHE A 271 -24.35 -39.56 4.14
CA PHE A 271 -23.01 -39.87 3.63
C PHE A 271 -22.31 -40.84 4.57
N SER A 272 -21.93 -42.00 4.03
CA SER A 272 -21.21 -43.07 4.72
C SER A 272 -20.15 -43.65 3.80
N SER A 273 -19.04 -44.13 4.37
CA SER A 273 -17.99 -44.86 3.65
C SER A 273 -17.63 -46.11 4.44
N SER A 274 -17.33 -47.19 3.73
CA SER A 274 -16.77 -48.42 4.30
C SER A 274 -15.29 -48.27 4.70
N ASP A 275 -14.60 -47.28 4.13
CA ASP A 275 -13.25 -46.87 4.49
C ASP A 275 -13.19 -45.35 4.69
N PRO A 276 -13.54 -44.84 5.89
CA PRO A 276 -13.50 -43.40 6.16
C PRO A 276 -12.10 -42.79 6.20
N VAL A 277 -11.03 -43.59 6.15
CA VAL A 277 -9.63 -43.13 6.24
C VAL A 277 -9.11 -42.81 4.84
N HIS A 278 -9.34 -43.70 3.87
CA HIS A 278 -8.90 -43.52 2.49
C HIS A 278 -9.99 -42.94 1.57
N LEU A 279 -11.27 -43.19 1.88
CA LEU A 279 -12.42 -42.68 1.13
C LEU A 279 -13.33 -41.81 2.03
N PRO A 280 -12.86 -40.62 2.48
CA PRO A 280 -13.65 -39.77 3.36
C PRO A 280 -14.92 -39.23 2.68
N VAL A 281 -15.97 -39.12 3.51
CA VAL A 281 -17.27 -38.51 3.16
C VAL A 281 -17.14 -36.99 2.97
N PRO A 282 -18.11 -36.34 2.29
CA PRO A 282 -18.11 -34.88 2.14
C PRO A 282 -18.11 -34.14 3.49
N SER A 283 -17.41 -32.99 3.55
CA SER A 283 -17.32 -32.16 4.75
C SER A 283 -18.68 -31.54 5.12
N PRO A 284 -19.17 -31.72 6.36
CA PRO A 284 -20.37 -31.05 6.86
C PRO A 284 -20.30 -29.53 6.75
N GLU A 285 -19.11 -28.97 6.94
CA GLU A 285 -18.85 -27.53 6.92
C GLU A 285 -18.93 -27.00 5.48
N LEU A 286 -18.31 -27.68 4.50
CA LEU A 286 -18.44 -27.32 3.08
C LEU A 286 -19.90 -27.40 2.61
N LEU A 287 -20.64 -28.44 3.02
CA LEU A 287 -22.08 -28.57 2.73
C LEU A 287 -22.89 -27.40 3.33
N ALA A 288 -22.57 -26.98 4.55
CA ALA A 288 -23.21 -25.82 5.18
C ALA A 288 -22.89 -24.51 4.45
N LEU A 289 -21.64 -24.30 3.99
CA LEU A 289 -21.25 -23.14 3.19
C LEU A 289 -22.04 -23.06 1.87
N HIS A 290 -22.12 -24.18 1.13
CA HIS A 290 -22.91 -24.26 -0.12
C HIS A 290 -24.42 -24.02 0.15
N ALA A 291 -24.95 -24.54 1.25
CA ALA A 291 -26.32 -24.27 1.69
C ALA A 291 -26.57 -22.78 2.01
N THR A 292 -25.63 -22.09 2.68
CA THR A 292 -25.69 -20.64 2.88
C THR A 292 -25.67 -19.90 1.55
N CYS A 293 -24.76 -20.23 0.62
CA CYS A 293 -24.74 -19.64 -0.72
C CYS A 293 -26.06 -19.84 -1.47
N CYS A 294 -26.66 -21.03 -1.41
CA CYS A 294 -27.99 -21.30 -1.97
C CYS A 294 -29.08 -20.42 -1.36
N LYS A 295 -29.20 -20.39 -0.03
CA LYS A 295 -30.23 -19.58 0.67
C LYS A 295 -30.09 -18.10 0.35
N VAL A 296 -28.87 -17.55 0.44
CA VAL A 296 -28.57 -16.14 0.12
C VAL A 296 -28.89 -15.84 -1.35
N ALA A 297 -28.44 -16.68 -2.29
CA ALA A 297 -28.63 -16.42 -3.71
C ALA A 297 -30.11 -16.37 -4.11
N GLN A 298 -30.94 -17.28 -3.60
CA GLN A 298 -32.36 -17.32 -3.96
C GLN A 298 -33.18 -16.28 -3.20
N MET A 299 -32.91 -16.06 -1.91
CA MET A 299 -33.75 -15.19 -1.07
C MET A 299 -33.45 -13.70 -1.25
N SER A 300 -32.22 -13.33 -1.64
CA SER A 300 -31.91 -11.94 -2.05
C SER A 300 -32.46 -11.57 -3.43
N GLY A 301 -32.61 -12.56 -4.32
CA GLY A 301 -32.86 -12.36 -5.75
C GLY A 301 -31.61 -12.40 -6.63
N ALA A 302 -30.40 -12.51 -6.06
CA ALA A 302 -29.14 -12.60 -6.81
C ALA A 302 -29.14 -13.74 -7.83
N SER A 303 -29.69 -14.91 -7.51
CA SER A 303 -29.79 -16.07 -8.41
C SER A 303 -30.58 -15.74 -9.69
N GLU A 304 -31.68 -14.99 -9.57
CA GLU A 304 -32.53 -14.59 -10.70
C GLU A 304 -31.83 -13.51 -11.56
N HIS A 305 -31.18 -12.55 -10.92
CA HIS A 305 -30.41 -11.51 -11.61
C HIS A 305 -29.21 -12.10 -12.36
N ILE A 306 -28.42 -12.98 -11.71
CA ILE A 306 -27.29 -13.67 -12.32
C ILE A 306 -27.74 -14.52 -13.51
N ASP A 307 -28.83 -15.29 -13.36
CA ASP A 307 -29.34 -16.08 -14.49
C ASP A 307 -29.77 -15.17 -15.65
N LYS A 308 -30.48 -14.04 -15.41
CA LYS A 308 -30.83 -13.05 -16.45
C LYS A 308 -29.61 -12.46 -17.16
N VAL A 309 -28.64 -11.93 -16.42
CA VAL A 309 -27.43 -11.28 -16.97
C VAL A 309 -26.65 -12.23 -17.90
N TYR A 310 -26.55 -13.51 -17.54
CA TYR A 310 -25.90 -14.51 -18.39
C TYR A 310 -26.76 -14.98 -19.56
N ASP A 311 -28.07 -15.17 -19.35
CA ASP A 311 -29.02 -15.49 -20.42
C ASP A 311 -29.09 -14.37 -21.48
N GLU A 312 -28.85 -13.11 -21.09
CA GLU A 312 -28.74 -11.96 -22.01
C GLU A 312 -27.39 -11.95 -22.74
N LEU A 313 -26.27 -12.14 -22.03
CA LEU A 313 -24.94 -12.28 -22.65
C LEU A 313 -24.92 -13.37 -23.74
N ASP A 314 -25.53 -14.53 -23.48
CA ASP A 314 -25.61 -15.65 -24.42
C ASP A 314 -26.58 -15.39 -25.60
N LYS A 315 -27.54 -14.45 -25.47
CA LYS A 315 -28.49 -14.07 -26.54
C LYS A 315 -27.97 -12.95 -27.42
N THR A 316 -27.42 -11.88 -26.84
CA THR A 316 -27.09 -10.66 -27.58
C THR A 316 -25.84 -10.85 -28.44
N GLY A 317 -24.82 -11.56 -27.94
CA GLY A 317 -23.59 -11.96 -28.67
C GLY A 317 -22.67 -10.83 -29.15
N VAL A 318 -23.18 -9.60 -29.20
CA VAL A 318 -22.55 -8.34 -29.61
C VAL A 318 -23.06 -7.26 -28.64
N LEU A 319 -22.27 -6.23 -28.35
CA LEU A 319 -22.73 -5.12 -27.52
C LEU A 319 -23.66 -4.18 -28.31
N ALA A 320 -24.72 -3.69 -27.67
CA ALA A 320 -25.61 -2.70 -28.27
C ALA A 320 -24.89 -1.34 -28.45
N TYR A 321 -25.08 -0.73 -29.63
CA TYR A 321 -24.39 0.51 -30.03
C TYR A 321 -24.83 1.75 -29.23
N ASP A 322 -26.02 1.70 -28.64
CA ASP A 322 -26.60 2.75 -27.79
C ASP A 322 -26.09 2.76 -26.34
N GLY A 323 -25.23 1.80 -25.97
CA GLY A 323 -24.68 1.66 -24.62
C GLY A 323 -25.58 0.91 -23.63
N THR A 324 -26.77 0.43 -24.03
CA THR A 324 -27.70 -0.31 -23.13
C THR A 324 -27.12 -1.62 -22.58
N SER A 325 -26.09 -2.18 -23.22
CA SER A 325 -25.34 -3.34 -22.70
C SER A 325 -24.28 -2.99 -21.62
N GLY A 326 -24.18 -1.71 -21.21
CA GLY A 326 -23.12 -1.20 -20.33
C GLY A 326 -23.09 -1.85 -18.94
N ASP A 327 -24.26 -2.02 -18.30
CA ASP A 327 -24.36 -2.64 -16.98
C ASP A 327 -24.01 -4.14 -17.02
N ILE A 328 -24.46 -4.84 -18.07
CA ILE A 328 -24.19 -6.26 -18.33
C ILE A 328 -22.68 -6.49 -18.50
N LEU A 329 -22.02 -5.64 -19.30
CA LEU A 329 -20.57 -5.67 -19.49
C LEU A 329 -19.83 -5.35 -18.19
N SER A 330 -20.29 -4.34 -17.44
CA SER A 330 -19.70 -3.94 -16.16
C SER A 330 -19.79 -5.06 -15.13
N TYR A 331 -20.96 -5.70 -14.98
CA TYR A 331 -21.15 -6.87 -14.13
C TYR A 331 -20.21 -8.02 -14.52
N LYS A 332 -20.03 -8.25 -15.83
CA LYS A 332 -19.14 -9.30 -16.33
C LYS A 332 -17.66 -8.98 -16.13
N LEU A 333 -17.25 -7.72 -16.19
CA LEU A 333 -15.88 -7.28 -15.88
C LEU A 333 -15.59 -7.35 -14.38
N LEU A 334 -16.51 -6.89 -13.53
CA LEU A 334 -16.36 -6.91 -12.07
C LEU A 334 -16.36 -8.34 -11.49
N SER A 335 -17.16 -9.25 -12.05
CA SER A 335 -17.09 -10.69 -11.69
C SER A 335 -15.83 -11.41 -12.22
N LEU A 336 -15.04 -10.78 -13.10
CA LEU A 336 -13.74 -11.28 -13.56
C LEU A 336 -12.54 -10.60 -12.87
N THR A 337 -12.75 -9.50 -12.14
CA THR A 337 -11.71 -8.73 -11.44
C THR A 337 -11.95 -8.77 -9.94
N GLY A 338 -11.24 -9.65 -9.22
CA GLY A 338 -11.37 -9.84 -7.76
C GLY A 338 -10.82 -8.69 -6.91
N SER A 339 -10.94 -7.45 -7.38
CA SER A 339 -10.03 -6.34 -7.09
C SER A 339 -10.65 -5.19 -6.27
N SER A 340 -11.91 -5.30 -5.84
CA SER A 340 -12.61 -4.21 -5.11
C SER A 340 -12.00 -3.94 -3.73
N LEU A 341 -11.67 -4.97 -2.95
CA LEU A 341 -11.07 -4.82 -1.61
C LEU A 341 -9.60 -4.36 -1.68
N LEU A 342 -8.89 -4.70 -2.77
CA LEU A 342 -7.57 -4.14 -3.09
C LEU A 342 -7.61 -2.61 -3.19
N HIS A 343 -8.72 -2.01 -3.64
CA HIS A 343 -8.87 -0.56 -3.76
C HIS A 343 -8.84 0.17 -2.41
N ILE A 344 -9.24 -0.49 -1.32
CA ILE A 344 -9.16 0.06 0.05
C ILE A 344 -7.73 -0.06 0.58
N LEU A 345 -7.09 -1.22 0.38
CA LEU A 345 -5.71 -1.50 0.79
C LEU A 345 -4.67 -0.66 0.00
N GLN A 346 -4.92 -0.34 -1.27
CA GLN A 346 -4.02 0.44 -2.13
C GLN A 346 -3.93 1.92 -1.75
N LEU A 347 -4.92 2.46 -1.03
CA LEU A 347 -4.89 3.85 -0.54
C LEU A 347 -3.73 4.12 0.44
N ASN A 348 -3.15 3.08 1.03
CA ASN A 348 -2.01 3.18 1.94
C ASN A 348 -0.68 3.52 1.24
N ASN A 349 -0.59 3.36 -0.10
CA ASN A 349 0.66 3.45 -0.87
C ASN A 349 0.68 4.60 -1.91
N MET A 350 -0.21 5.59 -1.78
CA MET A 350 -0.04 6.86 -2.50
C MET A 350 1.24 7.57 -2.01
N PRO A 351 2.00 8.29 -2.86
CA PRO A 351 3.07 9.14 -2.36
C PRO A 351 2.48 10.20 -1.45
N GLU A 352 3.12 10.35 -0.29
CA GLU A 352 2.83 11.42 0.66
C GLU A 352 3.59 12.69 0.22
N LEU A 353 3.48 13.77 1.00
CA LEU A 353 4.02 15.08 0.64
C LEU A 353 5.50 15.03 0.20
N ARG A 354 6.35 14.35 0.96
CA ARG A 354 7.80 14.31 0.74
C ARG A 354 8.18 13.57 -0.53
N GLU A 355 7.37 12.62 -0.96
CA GLU A 355 7.62 11.80 -2.14
C GLU A 355 7.13 12.47 -3.42
N ALA A 356 6.02 13.21 -3.36
CA ALA A 356 5.62 14.11 -4.45
C ALA A 356 6.67 15.22 -4.67
N LEU A 357 7.17 15.84 -3.60
CA LEU A 357 8.28 16.80 -3.67
C LEU A 357 9.58 16.18 -4.19
N ALA A 358 9.88 14.92 -3.83
CA ALA A 358 11.04 14.20 -4.34
C ALA A 358 10.97 13.95 -5.85
N HIS A 359 9.80 13.60 -6.37
CA HIS A 359 9.59 13.45 -7.81
C HIS A 359 9.71 14.78 -8.54
N HIS A 360 9.19 15.88 -7.98
CA HIS A 360 9.37 17.22 -8.53
C HIS A 360 10.84 17.65 -8.55
N TYR A 361 11.63 17.36 -7.51
CA TYR A 361 13.08 17.60 -7.50
C TYR A 361 13.80 16.86 -8.64
N VAL A 362 13.40 15.64 -8.99
CA VAL A 362 13.98 14.94 -10.16
C VAL A 362 13.63 15.64 -11.48
N ILE A 363 12.42 16.19 -11.61
CA ILE A 363 11.96 16.88 -12.82
C ILE A 363 12.64 18.25 -12.98
N ASP A 364 12.72 19.05 -11.92
CA ASP A 364 13.40 20.36 -11.96
C ASP A 364 14.91 20.20 -12.19
N LYS A 365 15.53 19.18 -11.58
CA LYS A 365 16.92 18.81 -11.84
C LYS A 365 17.16 18.37 -13.29
N PHE A 366 16.20 17.67 -13.90
CA PHE A 366 16.26 17.35 -15.33
C PHE A 366 16.21 18.62 -16.18
N ARG A 367 15.33 19.58 -15.86
CA ARG A 367 15.26 20.87 -16.56
C ARG A 367 16.60 21.60 -16.48
N LYS A 368 17.10 21.87 -15.27
CA LYS A 368 18.35 22.62 -15.04
C LYS A 368 19.55 21.99 -15.75
N MET A 369 19.69 20.67 -15.67
CA MET A 369 20.74 19.92 -16.39
C MET A 369 20.65 20.09 -17.92
N MET A 370 19.44 20.08 -18.49
CA MET A 370 19.24 20.29 -19.92
C MET A 370 19.54 21.74 -20.35
N GLU A 371 19.21 22.73 -19.51
CA GLU A 371 19.52 24.15 -19.72
C GLU A 371 21.03 24.42 -19.63
N GLU A 372 21.69 23.92 -18.58
CA GLU A 372 23.15 24.02 -18.35
C GLU A 372 23.96 23.38 -19.48
N GLU A 373 23.49 22.25 -20.05
CA GLU A 373 24.11 21.58 -21.20
C GLU A 373 23.72 22.20 -22.57
N GLY A 374 22.80 23.17 -22.62
CA GLY A 374 22.30 23.75 -23.87
C GLY A 374 21.49 22.78 -24.74
N ASN A 375 20.91 21.72 -24.16
CA ASN A 375 20.09 20.76 -24.88
C ASN A 375 18.68 21.34 -25.19
N PRO A 376 18.12 21.09 -26.39
CA PRO A 376 16.78 21.55 -26.71
C PRO A 376 15.69 20.77 -25.96
N MET A 377 14.71 21.50 -25.43
CA MET A 377 13.55 20.98 -24.70
C MET A 377 12.42 20.43 -25.61
N ASN A 378 12.65 20.34 -26.94
CA ASN A 378 11.70 19.72 -27.86
C ASN A 378 11.55 18.22 -27.58
N ILE A 379 10.30 17.76 -27.47
CA ILE A 379 9.99 16.33 -27.34
C ILE A 379 10.29 15.64 -28.69
N ARG A 380 10.82 14.41 -28.63
CA ARG A 380 11.12 13.57 -29.80
C ARG A 380 10.34 12.25 -29.80
N GLY A 381 9.59 11.97 -28.73
CA GLY A 381 8.83 10.73 -28.56
C GLY A 381 8.17 10.63 -27.20
N LEU A 382 7.03 9.92 -27.15
CA LEU A 382 6.51 9.33 -25.92
C LEU A 382 6.76 7.83 -25.96
N TRP A 383 6.98 7.22 -24.80
CA TRP A 383 7.22 5.78 -24.64
C TRP A 383 6.46 5.22 -23.44
N ALA A 384 6.02 3.96 -23.51
CA ALA A 384 5.42 3.24 -22.38
C ALA A 384 5.65 1.72 -22.50
N ASP A 385 5.48 0.98 -21.41
CA ASP A 385 5.36 -0.48 -21.50
C ASP A 385 3.92 -0.88 -21.86
N ALA A 386 3.81 -1.75 -22.87
CA ALA A 386 2.60 -2.50 -23.13
C ALA A 386 2.34 -3.52 -22.01
N THR A 387 1.08 -3.67 -21.61
CA THR A 387 0.56 -4.82 -20.85
C THR A 387 0.65 -6.09 -21.69
N GLY A 388 0.53 -7.28 -21.07
CA GLY A 388 0.55 -8.54 -21.80
C GLY A 388 -0.54 -8.67 -22.88
N SER A 389 -1.69 -8.02 -22.69
CA SER A 389 -2.78 -7.95 -23.68
C SER A 389 -2.42 -7.04 -24.86
N GLU A 390 -1.95 -5.82 -24.59
CA GLU A 390 -1.52 -4.88 -25.63
C GLU A 390 -0.33 -5.42 -26.43
N ALA A 391 0.68 -5.97 -25.74
CA ALA A 391 1.86 -6.54 -26.38
C ALA A 391 1.49 -7.70 -27.33
N LYS A 392 0.56 -8.57 -26.93
CA LYS A 392 0.01 -9.63 -27.79
C LYS A 392 -0.70 -9.06 -29.02
N SER A 393 -1.49 -8.01 -28.87
CA SER A 393 -2.18 -7.34 -29.99
C SER A 393 -1.21 -6.64 -30.96
N PHE A 394 -0.08 -6.14 -30.46
CA PHE A 394 0.93 -5.43 -31.28
C PHE A 394 2.02 -6.36 -31.85
N GLY A 395 1.98 -7.67 -31.56
CA GLY A 395 3.03 -8.62 -31.95
C GLY A 395 4.37 -8.43 -31.20
N LEU A 396 4.35 -7.74 -30.06
CA LEU A 396 5.50 -7.43 -29.22
C LEU A 396 5.66 -8.46 -28.09
N LYS A 397 6.82 -8.42 -27.41
CA LYS A 397 6.99 -9.14 -26.14
C LYS A 397 6.50 -8.28 -24.97
N ASP A 398 5.84 -8.92 -24.00
CA ASP A 398 5.34 -8.27 -22.77
C ASP A 398 6.45 -7.51 -22.04
N GLY A 399 6.16 -6.26 -21.65
CA GLY A 399 7.07 -5.40 -20.92
C GLY A 399 8.31 -4.93 -21.70
N LEU A 400 8.35 -5.02 -23.03
CA LEU A 400 9.27 -4.17 -23.80
C LEU A 400 8.74 -2.74 -23.88
N ALA A 401 9.65 -1.77 -23.81
CA ALA A 401 9.30 -0.36 -23.95
C ALA A 401 8.97 -0.07 -25.42
N LEU A 402 7.77 0.47 -25.66
CA LEU A 402 7.23 0.82 -26.96
C LEU A 402 7.25 2.34 -27.12
N LYS A 403 7.74 2.83 -28.27
CA LYS A 403 7.54 4.22 -28.69
C LYS A 403 6.15 4.35 -29.31
N PHE A 404 5.39 5.37 -28.92
CA PHE A 404 4.10 5.65 -29.54
C PHE A 404 4.28 6.05 -31.01
N ASP A 405 3.35 5.61 -31.85
CA ASP A 405 3.24 6.00 -33.26
C ASP A 405 1.94 6.78 -33.43
N PRO A 406 1.98 8.09 -33.75
CA PRO A 406 0.79 8.93 -33.94
C PRO A 406 -0.16 8.46 -35.05
N SER A 407 0.32 7.61 -35.98
CA SER A 407 -0.47 7.01 -37.05
C SER A 407 -1.13 5.69 -36.63
N ASN A 408 -0.66 5.05 -35.56
CA ASN A 408 -1.20 3.80 -35.07
C ASN A 408 -2.28 4.07 -34.02
N ARG A 409 -3.55 4.00 -34.45
CA ARG A 409 -4.72 4.18 -33.58
C ARG A 409 -4.68 3.30 -32.32
N ALA A 410 -4.14 2.08 -32.40
CA ALA A 410 -4.09 1.14 -31.29
C ALA A 410 -2.98 1.47 -30.27
N HIS A 411 -1.91 2.15 -30.69
CA HIS A 411 -0.97 2.79 -29.75
C HIS A 411 -1.63 4.03 -29.12
N CYS A 412 -2.26 4.89 -29.92
CA CYS A 412 -2.91 6.11 -29.46
C CYS A 412 -4.10 5.87 -28.50
N SER A 413 -4.68 4.66 -28.48
CA SER A 413 -5.77 4.26 -27.58
C SER A 413 -5.31 3.56 -26.30
N MET A 414 -3.99 3.44 -26.02
CA MET A 414 -3.52 2.84 -24.77
C MET A 414 -3.87 3.75 -23.59
N ALA A 415 -4.57 3.22 -22.58
CA ALA A 415 -5.05 3.98 -21.42
C ALA A 415 -4.55 3.37 -20.10
N ARG A 416 -4.47 4.18 -19.04
CA ARG A 416 -4.07 3.78 -17.68
C ARG A 416 -4.92 4.52 -16.64
N GLY A 417 -4.86 4.07 -15.39
CA GLY A 417 -5.68 4.58 -14.28
C GLY A 417 -6.60 3.51 -13.71
N ASN A 418 -7.39 3.91 -12.72
CA ASN A 418 -8.32 3.04 -12.01
C ASN A 418 -9.40 2.48 -12.94
N GLN A 419 -9.93 1.29 -12.62
CA GLN A 419 -11.06 0.71 -13.35
C GLN A 419 -12.26 1.67 -13.28
N GLY A 420 -12.85 1.98 -14.44
CA GLY A 420 -13.90 3.00 -14.59
C GLY A 420 -13.42 4.46 -14.76
N ALA A 421 -12.13 4.75 -14.56
CA ALA A 421 -11.55 6.10 -14.66
C ALA A 421 -10.24 6.14 -15.48
N GLN A 422 -10.13 5.28 -16.50
CA GLN A 422 -8.92 5.20 -17.33
C GLN A 422 -8.84 6.34 -18.33
N THR A 423 -7.63 6.88 -18.50
CA THR A 423 -7.30 8.02 -19.33
C THR A 423 -6.14 7.70 -20.28
N SER A 424 -6.10 8.37 -21.43
CA SER A 424 -5.12 8.06 -22.49
C SER A 424 -3.68 8.35 -22.07
N LEU A 425 -2.77 7.41 -22.37
CA LEU A 425 -1.33 7.65 -22.29
C LEU A 425 -0.85 8.67 -23.32
N PHE A 426 -1.53 8.74 -24.47
CA PHE A 426 -1.14 9.56 -25.61
C PHE A 426 -2.07 10.79 -25.76
N PRO A 427 -1.53 12.02 -25.93
CA PRO A 427 -2.34 13.23 -26.05
C PRO A 427 -3.15 13.21 -27.34
N ALA A 428 -4.48 13.33 -27.22
CA ALA A 428 -5.41 13.22 -28.34
C ALA A 428 -5.14 14.24 -29.47
N ILE A 429 -4.62 15.43 -29.15
CA ILE A 429 -4.26 16.47 -30.14
C ILE A 429 -3.19 16.01 -31.13
N LEU A 430 -2.30 15.07 -30.76
CA LEU A 430 -1.26 14.53 -31.65
C LEU A 430 -1.74 13.30 -32.45
N ALA A 431 -2.90 12.73 -32.14
CA ALA A 431 -3.35 11.48 -32.76
C ALA A 431 -3.92 11.75 -34.16
N LYS A 432 -3.44 11.02 -35.18
CA LYS A 432 -3.96 11.16 -36.54
C LYS A 432 -5.30 10.42 -36.66
N THR A 433 -6.36 11.17 -36.93
CA THR A 433 -7.74 10.64 -37.09
C THR A 433 -8.31 11.01 -38.46
N THR A 434 -9.54 10.58 -38.76
CA THR A 434 -10.31 11.07 -39.91
C THR A 434 -10.57 12.56 -39.85
N ASP A 435 -10.83 13.06 -38.64
CA ASP A 435 -11.32 14.41 -38.37
C ASP A 435 -10.16 15.38 -38.05
N SER A 436 -8.96 14.83 -37.83
CA SER A 436 -7.68 15.52 -37.71
C SER A 436 -6.60 14.75 -38.48
N PRO A 437 -6.60 14.86 -39.83
CA PRO A 437 -5.67 14.13 -40.68
C PRO A 437 -4.24 14.69 -40.62
N ASN A 438 -4.08 15.95 -40.21
CA ASN A 438 -2.80 16.65 -40.07
C ASN A 438 -2.68 17.24 -38.64
N PRO A 439 -2.51 16.41 -37.60
CA PRO A 439 -2.30 16.91 -36.24
C PRO A 439 -0.94 17.63 -36.11
N PRO A 440 -0.73 18.47 -35.08
CA PRO A 440 0.59 18.97 -34.70
C PRO A 440 1.58 17.83 -34.50
N ARG A 441 2.87 18.11 -34.70
CA ARG A 441 3.93 17.11 -34.52
C ARG A 441 4.33 17.03 -33.06
N ILE A 442 4.83 15.86 -32.65
CA ILE A 442 5.44 15.72 -31.32
C ILE A 442 6.69 16.59 -31.14
N GLU A 443 7.40 16.92 -32.23
CA GLU A 443 8.55 17.84 -32.19
C GLU A 443 8.17 19.32 -31.96
N ASP A 444 6.91 19.68 -32.15
CA ASP A 444 6.40 21.05 -31.92
C ASP A 444 6.12 21.30 -30.42
N LEU A 445 6.07 20.23 -29.61
CA LEU A 445 5.97 20.28 -28.16
C LEU A 445 7.32 20.63 -27.53
N VAL A 446 7.35 21.67 -26.69
CA VAL A 446 8.55 22.10 -25.95
C VAL A 446 8.24 22.09 -24.46
N PHE A 447 9.03 21.36 -23.68
CA PHE A 447 8.93 21.38 -22.22
C PHE A 447 9.37 22.75 -21.67
N ARG A 448 8.48 23.47 -21.01
CA ARG A 448 8.76 24.80 -20.42
C ARG A 448 9.04 24.73 -18.93
N ASP A 449 8.11 24.14 -18.18
CA ASP A 449 8.18 24.07 -16.71
C ASP A 449 7.38 22.89 -16.17
N SER A 450 7.54 22.61 -14.88
CA SER A 450 6.72 21.68 -14.12
C SER A 450 6.23 22.28 -12.82
N THR A 451 4.96 22.05 -12.49
CA THR A 451 4.37 22.36 -11.18
C THR A 451 4.10 21.05 -10.44
N THR A 452 4.13 21.06 -9.10
CA THR A 452 3.75 19.88 -8.31
C THR A 452 2.59 20.15 -7.36
N THR A 453 1.77 19.12 -7.17
CA THR A 453 0.84 18.97 -6.06
C THR A 453 1.34 17.82 -5.17
N THR A 454 0.68 17.58 -4.05
CA THR A 454 1.00 16.45 -3.15
C THR A 454 0.57 15.06 -3.69
N ARG A 455 0.00 14.97 -4.90
CA ARG A 455 -0.42 13.69 -5.53
C ARG A 455 -0.03 13.54 -7.01
N ALA A 456 0.35 14.62 -7.68
CA ALA A 456 0.60 14.68 -9.12
C ALA A 456 1.58 15.82 -9.48
N CYS A 457 2.42 15.62 -10.50
CA CYS A 457 3.07 16.73 -11.19
C CYS A 457 2.24 17.15 -12.41
N ILE A 458 2.36 18.42 -12.80
CA ILE A 458 1.88 18.97 -14.06
C ILE A 458 3.10 19.41 -14.87
N LEU A 459 3.19 18.99 -16.13
CA LEU A 459 4.24 19.38 -17.07
C LEU A 459 3.64 20.28 -18.16
N ASP A 460 4.31 21.38 -18.48
CA ASP A 460 3.92 22.30 -19.56
C ASP A 460 4.66 21.97 -20.86
N PHE A 461 3.93 21.57 -21.89
CA PHE A 461 4.44 21.23 -23.23
C PHE A 461 3.87 22.18 -24.31
N THR A 462 4.07 23.48 -24.10
CA THR A 462 3.67 24.62 -24.95
C THR A 462 2.17 24.74 -25.29
N ILE A 463 1.63 23.80 -26.07
CA ILE A 463 0.23 23.78 -26.54
C ILE A 463 -0.67 22.85 -25.71
N ILE A 464 -0.09 21.97 -24.91
CA ILE A 464 -0.80 21.06 -24.02
C ILE A 464 0.00 20.84 -22.74
N GLY A 465 -0.67 20.53 -21.63
CA GLY A 465 -0.04 20.08 -20.40
C GLY A 465 -0.39 18.62 -20.08
N LEU A 466 0.46 17.98 -19.28
CA LEU A 466 0.23 16.65 -18.71
C LEU A 466 0.15 16.75 -17.20
N ARG A 467 -1.02 16.47 -16.61
CA ARG A 467 -1.14 16.14 -15.19
C ARG A 467 -0.88 14.64 -15.02
N PHE A 468 0.23 14.28 -14.41
CA PHE A 468 0.58 12.90 -14.11
C PHE A 468 0.33 12.63 -12.62
N ALA A 469 -0.78 11.98 -12.28
CA ALA A 469 -1.05 11.52 -10.93
C ALA A 469 -0.34 10.18 -10.68
N TYR A 470 0.52 10.16 -9.66
CA TYR A 470 1.43 9.04 -9.40
C TYR A 470 0.72 7.75 -8.94
N LEU A 471 -0.49 7.88 -8.37
CA LEU A 471 -1.24 6.84 -7.67
C LEU A 471 -0.32 5.96 -6.80
N THR A 472 -0.10 4.67 -7.08
CA THR A 472 0.77 3.81 -6.26
C THR A 472 2.09 3.49 -6.93
N HIS A 473 3.13 3.25 -6.12
CA HIS A 473 4.39 2.61 -6.53
C HIS A 473 5.12 3.21 -7.74
N THR A 474 4.84 4.47 -8.08
CA THR A 474 5.39 5.18 -9.24
C THR A 474 6.43 6.23 -8.84
N SER A 475 7.45 6.42 -9.66
CA SER A 475 8.59 7.33 -9.44
C SER A 475 9.11 7.98 -10.72
N VAL A 476 9.95 9.01 -10.57
CA VAL A 476 10.63 9.69 -11.69
C VAL A 476 12.13 9.33 -11.69
N GLN A 477 12.68 9.10 -12.88
CA GLN A 477 14.10 8.85 -13.12
C GLN A 477 14.54 9.54 -14.43
N ILE A 478 15.80 9.96 -14.49
CA ILE A 478 16.44 10.50 -15.69
C ILE A 478 17.31 9.40 -16.32
N TYR A 479 17.27 9.23 -17.64
CA TYR A 479 18.22 8.39 -18.37
C TYR A 479 18.88 9.16 -19.52
N THR A 480 20.17 8.93 -19.76
CA THR A 480 20.81 9.30 -21.03
C THR A 480 20.33 8.40 -22.17
N ARG A 481 20.50 8.82 -23.43
CA ARG A 481 20.16 8.01 -24.60
C ARG A 481 20.89 6.67 -24.60
N ASP A 482 22.17 6.64 -24.25
CA ASP A 482 22.95 5.39 -24.11
C ASP A 482 22.37 4.47 -23.02
N GLN A 483 22.01 5.01 -21.85
CA GLN A 483 21.39 4.25 -20.78
C GLN A 483 20.04 3.65 -21.22
N TRP A 484 19.24 4.42 -21.98
CA TRP A 484 17.98 3.95 -22.54
C TRP A 484 18.17 2.83 -23.57
N GLU A 485 19.05 3.02 -24.56
CA GLU A 485 19.30 2.03 -25.62
C GLU A 485 19.92 0.73 -25.11
N ASP A 486 20.96 0.83 -24.26
CA ASP A 486 21.74 -0.31 -23.82
C ASP A 486 21.11 -1.02 -22.62
N SER A 487 20.46 -0.29 -21.70
CA SER A 487 19.97 -0.84 -20.42
C SER A 487 18.45 -1.05 -20.41
N ILE A 488 17.67 -0.05 -20.84
CA ILE A 488 16.19 -0.11 -20.79
C ILE A 488 15.62 -0.91 -21.97
N MET A 489 16.08 -0.65 -23.20
CA MET A 489 15.61 -1.32 -24.41
C MET A 489 16.26 -2.69 -24.69
N SER A 490 17.17 -3.16 -23.83
CA SER A 490 17.75 -4.51 -23.94
C SER A 490 17.00 -5.58 -23.12
N LYS A 491 16.03 -5.18 -22.28
CA LYS A 491 15.34 -6.09 -21.35
C LYS A 491 13.85 -5.79 -21.20
N GLU A 492 13.06 -6.87 -21.19
CA GLU A 492 11.65 -6.88 -20.79
C GLU A 492 11.52 -6.48 -19.30
N ALA A 493 10.44 -5.80 -18.91
CA ALA A 493 10.20 -5.24 -17.57
C ALA A 493 10.46 -6.21 -16.40
N ILE A 494 10.08 -7.48 -16.54
CA ILE A 494 10.34 -8.53 -15.53
C ILE A 494 11.84 -8.76 -15.26
N ASN A 495 12.71 -8.45 -16.23
CA ASN A 495 14.17 -8.50 -16.10
C ASN A 495 14.80 -7.12 -15.78
N ARG A 496 14.03 -6.03 -15.87
CA ARG A 496 14.41 -4.70 -15.33
C ARG A 496 14.10 -4.57 -13.85
N GLY A 497 12.99 -5.17 -13.40
CA GLY A 497 12.46 -5.06 -12.04
C GLY A 497 11.41 -3.94 -11.86
N PHE A 498 11.10 -3.22 -12.95
CA PHE A 498 10.14 -2.13 -13.02
C PHE A 498 9.61 -2.00 -14.45
N ARG A 499 8.46 -1.34 -14.60
CA ARG A 499 7.81 -1.00 -15.86
C ARG A 499 8.00 0.48 -16.19
N ILE A 500 8.01 0.82 -17.47
CA ILE A 500 7.88 2.21 -17.95
C ILE A 500 6.40 2.57 -17.91
N ALA A 501 6.02 3.50 -17.03
CA ALA A 501 4.67 4.06 -16.97
C ALA A 501 4.46 5.00 -18.17
N LEU A 502 5.31 6.01 -18.27
CA LEU A 502 5.42 6.93 -19.40
C LEU A 502 6.86 7.47 -19.42
N ALA A 503 7.48 7.62 -20.58
CA ALA A 503 8.75 8.34 -20.69
C ALA A 503 8.70 9.32 -21.86
N VAL A 504 9.21 10.52 -21.60
CA VAL A 504 9.32 11.63 -22.57
C VAL A 504 10.75 11.64 -23.10
N GLU A 505 10.90 11.41 -24.40
CA GLU A 505 12.18 11.39 -25.09
C GLU A 505 12.55 12.81 -25.54
N PHE A 506 13.77 13.25 -25.23
CA PHE A 506 14.39 14.48 -25.72
C PHE A 506 15.60 14.13 -26.60
N GLN A 507 16.41 15.10 -27.00
CA GLN A 507 17.56 14.84 -27.88
C GLN A 507 18.55 13.83 -27.29
N ASN A 508 19.09 14.11 -26.10
CA ASN A 508 20.13 13.29 -25.45
C ASN A 508 19.64 12.52 -24.20
N HIS A 509 18.42 12.81 -23.74
CA HIS A 509 17.90 12.36 -22.44
C HIS A 509 16.44 11.89 -22.50
N PHE A 510 16.02 11.15 -21.47
CA PHE A 510 14.66 10.67 -21.26
C PHE A 510 14.20 11.00 -19.83
N LEU A 511 13.12 11.76 -19.69
CA LEU A 511 12.42 11.95 -18.41
C LEU A 511 11.40 10.82 -18.25
N SER A 512 11.62 9.92 -17.29
CA SER A 512 10.91 8.63 -17.23
C SER A 512 10.13 8.45 -15.93
N PHE A 513 8.83 8.28 -16.05
CA PHE A 513 7.93 7.79 -15.01
C PHE A 513 7.97 6.25 -14.99
N LEU A 514 8.31 5.67 -13.85
CA LEU A 514 8.55 4.25 -13.65
C LEU A 514 7.60 3.71 -12.60
N SER A 515 7.00 2.54 -12.82
CA SER A 515 6.02 1.94 -11.91
C SER A 515 6.28 0.44 -11.73
N HIS A 516 5.81 -0.15 -10.64
CA HIS A 516 5.82 -1.61 -10.47
C HIS A 516 4.60 -2.31 -11.08
N ASP A 517 3.45 -1.64 -11.08
CA ASP A 517 2.11 -2.20 -11.34
C ASP A 517 1.38 -1.57 -12.55
N LEU A 518 1.83 -0.39 -13.01
CA LEU A 518 1.14 0.51 -13.95
C LEU A 518 -0.14 1.17 -13.39
N LEU A 519 -0.28 1.27 -12.06
CA LEU A 519 -1.34 2.04 -11.42
C LEU A 519 -0.89 3.50 -11.26
N PHE A 520 -1.22 4.33 -12.24
CA PHE A 520 -1.03 5.78 -12.31
C PHE A 520 -2.06 6.36 -13.29
N GLN A 521 -2.28 7.68 -13.28
CA GLN A 521 -3.28 8.32 -14.14
C GLN A 521 -2.71 9.58 -14.84
N PRO A 522 -2.51 9.55 -16.16
CA PRO A 522 -2.20 10.75 -16.95
C PRO A 522 -3.49 11.52 -17.31
N ASP A 523 -3.46 12.84 -17.36
CA ASP A 523 -4.55 13.67 -17.89
C ASP A 523 -3.96 14.78 -18.77
N TRP A 524 -4.41 14.84 -20.03
CA TRP A 524 -3.87 15.68 -21.09
C TRP A 524 -4.87 16.78 -21.45
N LYS A 525 -4.59 18.02 -21.04
CA LYS A 525 -5.46 19.20 -21.19
C LYS A 525 -4.62 20.45 -21.45
N PRO A 526 -5.19 21.58 -21.89
CA PRO A 526 -4.48 22.86 -21.89
C PRO A 526 -3.87 23.17 -20.52
N HIS A 527 -2.63 23.68 -20.50
CA HIS A 527 -1.86 23.83 -19.26
C HIS A 527 -2.54 24.77 -18.26
N ASP A 528 -3.16 25.86 -18.72
CA ASP A 528 -3.88 26.81 -17.89
C ASP A 528 -5.10 26.16 -17.19
N ILE A 529 -5.79 25.23 -17.85
CA ILE A 529 -6.89 24.46 -17.26
C ILE A 529 -6.37 23.54 -16.17
N LEU A 530 -5.23 22.86 -16.37
CA LEU A 530 -4.62 22.01 -15.34
C LEU A 530 -4.21 22.81 -14.09
N ILE A 531 -3.67 24.02 -14.27
CA ILE A 531 -3.32 24.92 -13.16
C ILE A 531 -4.57 25.51 -12.49
N LYS A 532 -5.67 25.77 -13.22
CA LYS A 532 -6.97 26.18 -12.64
C LYS A 532 -7.66 25.05 -11.87
N GLU A 533 -7.47 23.81 -12.29
CA GLU A 533 -7.94 22.60 -11.57
C GLU A 533 -7.04 22.23 -10.36
N MET A 534 -5.93 22.92 -10.11
CA MET A 534 -5.09 22.64 -8.94
C MET A 534 -5.73 23.18 -7.65
N PRO A 535 -5.71 22.40 -6.55
CA PRO A 535 -5.85 22.95 -5.21
C PRO A 535 -4.64 23.85 -4.90
N PRO A 536 -4.81 24.91 -4.09
CA PRO A 536 -3.74 25.86 -3.79
C PRO A 536 -2.56 25.20 -3.07
N SER A 537 -1.35 25.67 -3.34
CA SER A 537 -0.16 25.27 -2.58
C SER A 537 -0.30 25.75 -1.13
N LEU A 538 -0.26 24.79 -0.18
CA LEU A 538 -0.27 25.05 1.26
C LEU A 538 0.84 26.01 1.69
N HIS A 539 2.03 25.88 1.09
CA HIS A 539 3.22 26.66 1.43
C HIS A 539 3.08 28.13 1.04
N ASP A 540 2.60 28.38 -0.19
CA ASP A 540 2.61 29.70 -0.83
C ASP A 540 1.25 30.43 -0.74
N ARG A 541 0.21 29.76 -0.22
CA ARG A 541 -1.15 30.29 -0.03
C ARG A 541 -1.76 29.83 1.30
N TYR A 542 -1.00 29.96 2.39
CA TYR A 542 -1.45 29.54 3.73
C TYR A 542 -2.85 30.08 4.11
N PRO A 543 -3.23 31.36 3.86
CA PRO A 543 -4.59 31.84 4.13
C PRO A 543 -5.69 31.09 3.35
N SER A 544 -5.43 30.68 2.09
CA SER A 544 -6.39 29.89 1.30
C SER A 544 -6.52 28.45 1.83
N PHE A 545 -5.42 27.87 2.34
CA PHE A 545 -5.48 26.59 3.05
C PHE A 545 -6.31 26.71 4.33
N LEU A 546 -6.09 27.74 5.15
CA LEU A 546 -6.89 27.99 6.35
C LEU A 546 -8.38 28.21 6.02
N GLN A 547 -8.69 28.87 4.91
CA GLN A 547 -10.07 29.05 4.45
C GLN A 547 -10.76 27.71 4.11
N GLU A 548 -10.09 26.82 3.38
CA GLU A 548 -10.64 25.48 3.07
C GLU A 548 -10.67 24.56 4.31
N VAL A 549 -9.71 24.67 5.26
CA VAL A 549 -9.80 24.01 6.57
C VAL A 549 -11.04 24.49 7.32
N GLY A 550 -11.21 25.81 7.47
CA GLY A 550 -12.31 26.38 8.23
C GLY A 550 -13.67 25.99 7.67
N LYS A 551 -13.83 26.17 6.34
CA LYS A 551 -15.02 25.72 5.61
C LYS A 551 -15.28 24.22 5.76
N TRP A 552 -14.27 23.36 5.60
CA TRP A 552 -14.42 21.92 5.75
C TRP A 552 -14.85 21.52 7.16
N VAL A 553 -14.30 22.17 8.21
CA VAL A 553 -14.71 21.96 9.61
C VAL A 553 -16.17 22.38 9.84
N GLU A 554 -16.59 23.51 9.26
CA GLU A 554 -17.97 24.04 9.34
C GLU A 554 -18.99 23.16 8.59
N GLU A 555 -18.65 22.69 7.39
CA GLU A 555 -19.47 21.81 6.55
C GLU A 555 -19.61 20.40 7.15
N ASN A 556 -18.51 19.81 7.64
CA ASN A 556 -18.49 18.42 8.09
C ASN A 556 -18.97 18.22 9.52
N LYS A 557 -19.12 19.31 10.28
CA LYS A 557 -19.62 19.37 11.67
C LYS A 557 -19.05 18.26 12.56
N ALA A 558 -17.73 18.16 12.59
CA ALA A 558 -16.98 17.05 13.18
C ALA A 558 -17.21 16.85 14.70
N TRP A 559 -17.75 17.85 15.39
CA TRP A 559 -18.02 17.94 16.84
C TRP A 559 -18.75 16.74 17.47
N SER A 560 -19.52 15.97 16.69
CA SER A 560 -20.24 14.77 17.13
C SER A 560 -19.69 13.45 16.55
N LYS A 561 -18.60 13.50 15.79
CA LYS A 561 -18.05 12.33 15.07
C LYS A 561 -17.14 11.50 15.97
N THR A 562 -17.42 10.20 15.99
CA THR A 562 -16.84 9.20 16.88
C THR A 562 -15.59 8.52 16.31
N SER A 563 -15.21 8.83 15.07
CA SER A 563 -14.00 8.28 14.46
C SER A 563 -12.74 9.01 14.93
N LEU A 564 -11.63 8.28 15.06
CA LEU A 564 -10.33 8.87 15.43
C LEU A 564 -9.90 9.94 14.42
N ALA A 565 -9.41 11.08 14.89
CA ALA A 565 -9.05 12.21 14.03
C ALA A 565 -8.03 11.86 12.91
N PRO A 566 -6.98 11.03 13.15
CA PRO A 566 -6.09 10.56 12.08
C PRO A 566 -6.79 9.73 10.98
N ASN A 567 -7.86 9.01 11.31
CA ASN A 567 -8.65 8.29 10.30
C ASN A 567 -9.58 9.25 9.57
N TYR A 568 -10.24 10.15 10.31
CA TYR A 568 -11.16 11.13 9.73
C TYR A 568 -10.47 12.07 8.73
N ILE A 569 -9.25 12.54 9.03
CA ILE A 569 -8.39 13.28 8.10
C ILE A 569 -8.03 12.42 6.87
N ARG A 570 -7.61 11.16 7.09
CA ARG A 570 -7.25 10.22 6.02
C ARG A 570 -8.43 9.73 5.18
N ASP A 571 -9.68 9.94 5.56
CA ASP A 571 -10.87 9.50 4.81
C ASP A 571 -11.74 10.65 4.29
N LYS A 572 -12.15 11.58 5.16
CA LYS A 572 -13.04 12.70 4.82
C LYS A 572 -12.29 14.03 4.62
N GLY A 573 -11.08 14.15 5.18
CA GLY A 573 -10.21 15.33 5.03
C GLY A 573 -9.34 15.36 3.76
N ARG A 574 -9.47 14.37 2.86
CA ARG A 574 -8.55 14.15 1.72
C ARG A 574 -8.42 15.28 0.70
N SER A 575 -9.36 16.23 0.66
CA SER A 575 -9.35 17.41 -0.21
C SER A 575 -8.56 18.58 0.38
N VAL A 576 -8.47 18.67 1.71
CA VAL A 576 -7.85 19.79 2.43
C VAL A 576 -6.46 19.39 2.93
N PHE A 577 -6.39 18.28 3.68
CA PHE A 577 -5.16 17.74 4.25
C PHE A 577 -4.41 16.86 3.24
N MET A 578 -4.15 17.42 2.06
CA MET A 578 -3.54 16.68 0.95
C MET A 578 -2.07 16.37 1.23
N GLY A 579 -1.63 15.16 0.90
CA GLY A 579 -0.25 14.70 1.16
C GLY A 579 -0.03 14.11 2.55
N ILE A 580 -1.03 14.14 3.44
CA ILE A 580 -1.03 13.39 4.71
C ILE A 580 -1.55 11.98 4.43
N GLY A 581 -0.68 10.97 4.55
CA GLY A 581 -1.03 9.57 4.31
C GLY A 581 -0.83 8.66 5.52
N SER A 582 -0.42 7.42 5.24
CA SER A 582 -0.18 6.34 6.19
C SER A 582 0.77 6.73 7.33
N TYR A 583 1.90 7.39 7.03
CA TYR A 583 2.90 7.73 8.04
C TYR A 583 2.89 9.21 8.45
N THR A 584 2.73 10.15 7.51
CA THR A 584 2.75 11.59 7.78
C THR A 584 1.68 12.00 8.82
N VAL A 585 0.56 11.28 8.92
CA VAL A 585 -0.45 11.58 9.95
C VAL A 585 0.09 11.37 11.38
N SER A 586 0.97 10.39 11.61
CA SER A 586 1.58 10.17 12.93
C SER A 586 2.62 11.24 13.24
N GLU A 587 3.35 11.68 12.21
CA GLU A 587 4.37 12.74 12.28
C GLU A 587 3.75 14.10 12.60
N VAL A 588 2.72 14.49 11.85
CA VAL A 588 1.98 15.75 12.05
C VAL A 588 1.26 15.78 13.41
N PHE A 589 0.64 14.68 13.84
CA PHE A 589 -0.01 14.64 15.16
C PHE A 589 1.00 14.81 16.29
N PHE A 590 2.19 14.20 16.17
CA PHE A 590 3.28 14.42 17.11
C PHE A 590 3.76 15.87 17.14
N MET A 591 3.98 16.50 15.98
CA MET A 591 4.38 17.91 15.89
C MET A 591 3.32 18.87 16.46
N ALA A 592 2.03 18.56 16.29
CA ALA A 592 0.90 19.30 16.87
C ALA A 592 0.62 18.97 18.36
N GLY A 593 1.33 18.00 18.94
CA GLY A 593 1.11 17.51 20.31
C GLY A 593 -0.24 16.80 20.54
N LEU A 594 -0.86 16.31 19.46
CA LEU A 594 -2.18 15.68 19.49
C LEU A 594 -2.04 14.18 19.69
N SER A 595 -2.73 13.62 20.69
CA SER A 595 -2.84 12.16 20.82
C SER A 595 -3.68 11.61 19.66
N PRO A 596 -3.19 10.63 18.86
CA PRO A 596 -3.91 10.12 17.70
C PRO A 596 -5.15 9.27 18.07
N PHE A 597 -5.36 9.03 19.37
CA PHE A 597 -6.54 8.36 19.93
C PHE A 597 -7.68 9.33 20.24
N LEU A 598 -7.49 10.65 20.05
CA LEU A 598 -8.56 11.64 20.11
C LEU A 598 -9.54 11.44 18.93
N THR A 599 -10.83 11.60 19.20
CA THR A 599 -11.86 11.64 18.17
C THR A 599 -11.73 12.88 17.28
N ALA A 600 -12.30 12.81 16.07
CA ALA A 600 -12.50 13.96 15.20
C ALA A 600 -13.30 15.06 15.92
N GLY A 601 -14.26 14.69 16.76
CA GLY A 601 -14.92 15.61 17.70
C GLY A 601 -13.89 16.35 18.57
N GLU A 602 -13.09 15.65 19.38
CA GLU A 602 -12.14 16.26 20.31
C GLU A 602 -11.04 17.11 19.66
N VAL A 603 -10.60 16.79 18.45
CA VAL A 603 -9.58 17.58 17.74
C VAL A 603 -10.17 18.81 17.08
N PHE A 604 -11.25 18.66 16.30
CA PHE A 604 -11.84 19.80 15.59
C PHE A 604 -12.69 20.70 16.52
N SER A 605 -13.01 20.26 17.75
CA SER A 605 -13.70 21.07 18.78
C SER A 605 -12.85 22.11 19.50
N SER A 606 -11.55 22.23 19.22
CA SER A 606 -10.67 23.22 19.86
C SER A 606 -9.90 24.04 18.82
N ALA A 607 -9.99 25.37 18.96
CA ALA A 607 -9.24 26.31 18.14
C ALA A 607 -7.73 26.11 18.28
N SER A 608 -7.23 25.82 19.49
CA SER A 608 -5.81 25.50 19.72
C SER A 608 -5.40 24.20 19.02
N ARG A 609 -6.22 23.14 19.10
CA ARG A 609 -5.92 21.86 18.44
C ARG A 609 -5.92 21.98 16.91
N VAL A 610 -6.87 22.73 16.34
CA VAL A 610 -6.91 23.01 14.89
C VAL A 610 -5.75 23.91 14.47
N ALA A 611 -5.42 24.96 15.23
CA ALA A 611 -4.28 25.82 14.95
C ALA A 611 -2.94 25.05 15.01
N ARG A 612 -2.71 24.25 16.07
CA ARG A 612 -1.53 23.38 16.18
C ARG A 612 -1.44 22.39 15.02
N LEU A 613 -2.56 21.82 14.57
CA LEU A 613 -2.60 20.96 13.38
C LEU A 613 -2.21 21.72 12.10
N CYS A 614 -2.78 22.91 11.85
CA CYS A 614 -2.46 23.71 10.67
C CYS A 614 -0.99 24.16 10.61
N GLU A 615 -0.46 24.66 11.73
CA GLU A 615 0.95 25.08 11.82
C GLU A 615 1.90 23.87 11.66
N ALA A 616 1.57 22.70 12.22
CA ALA A 616 2.37 21.47 12.07
C ALA A 616 2.38 20.92 10.63
N VAL A 617 1.25 20.99 9.91
CA VAL A 617 1.18 20.58 8.50
C VAL A 617 1.99 21.52 7.62
N TRP A 618 2.02 22.83 7.91
CA TRP A 618 2.87 23.78 7.19
C TRP A 618 4.36 23.60 7.51
N GLU A 619 4.75 23.45 8.80
CA GLU A 619 6.13 23.19 9.21
C GLU A 619 6.68 21.93 8.53
N TYR A 620 5.89 20.85 8.47
CA TYR A 620 6.27 19.61 7.79
C TYR A 620 6.48 19.81 6.28
N MET A 621 5.78 20.76 5.65
CA MET A 621 5.99 21.12 4.24
C MET A 621 7.22 21.99 4.03
N ASP A 622 7.39 23.04 4.82
CA ASP A 622 8.54 23.95 4.76
C ASP A 622 9.88 23.25 5.07
N ASP A 623 9.95 22.45 6.16
CA ASP A 623 11.15 21.66 6.47
C ASP A 623 11.50 20.69 5.33
N SER A 624 10.49 20.13 4.67
CA SER A 624 10.67 19.28 3.49
C SER A 624 11.21 20.06 2.30
N LEU A 625 10.62 21.22 1.96
CA LEU A 625 11.06 22.06 0.85
C LEU A 625 12.50 22.57 1.06
N ARG A 626 12.83 23.06 2.25
CA ARG A 626 14.17 23.57 2.59
C ARG A 626 15.26 22.51 2.52
N ASN A 627 14.97 21.27 2.94
CA ASN A 627 16.03 20.27 3.20
C ASN A 627 16.06 19.09 2.23
N LEU A 628 15.00 18.78 1.47
CA LEU A 628 14.86 17.49 0.76
C LEU A 628 15.89 17.31 -0.35
N GLU A 629 16.24 18.37 -1.09
CA GLU A 629 17.37 18.32 -2.04
C GLU A 629 18.65 17.86 -1.32
N SER A 630 18.99 18.44 -0.17
CA SER A 630 20.23 18.11 0.54
C SER A 630 20.33 16.62 0.92
N PHE A 631 19.18 16.00 1.18
CA PHE A 631 19.04 14.58 1.50
C PHE A 631 19.07 13.69 0.24
N MET A 632 18.42 14.10 -0.85
CA MET A 632 18.36 13.34 -2.09
C MET A 632 19.66 13.44 -2.92
N ARG A 633 20.30 14.60 -2.98
CA ARG A 633 21.49 14.88 -3.83
C ARG A 633 22.61 13.84 -3.67
N PRO A 634 23.00 13.36 -2.48
CA PRO A 634 24.01 12.30 -2.31
C PRO A 634 23.60 10.91 -2.82
N CYS A 635 22.31 10.68 -3.09
CA CYS A 635 21.77 9.41 -3.57
C CYS A 635 21.88 9.22 -5.08
N PHE A 636 22.26 10.27 -5.83
CA PHE A 636 22.51 10.19 -7.27
C PHE A 636 23.92 9.67 -7.57
N VAL A 637 24.03 8.76 -8.55
CA VAL A 637 25.30 8.24 -9.07
C VAL A 637 25.22 8.18 -10.60
N LYS A 638 26.00 9.03 -11.28
CA LYS A 638 26.02 9.18 -12.75
C LYS A 638 24.62 9.42 -13.35
N GLY A 639 23.94 10.47 -12.86
CA GLY A 639 22.58 10.85 -13.26
C GLY A 639 21.46 10.03 -12.62
N ILE A 640 21.70 8.76 -12.30
CA ILE A 640 20.69 7.84 -11.76
C ILE A 640 20.51 8.00 -10.25
N LEU A 641 19.28 8.12 -9.77
CA LEU A 641 18.94 7.93 -8.35
C LEU A 641 19.17 6.46 -7.96
N ALA A 642 20.17 6.22 -7.11
CA ALA A 642 20.71 4.90 -6.79
C ALA A 642 21.06 4.72 -5.29
N PRO A 643 20.10 4.98 -4.37
CA PRO A 643 20.33 5.06 -2.94
C PRO A 643 20.81 3.72 -2.33
N THR A 644 21.91 3.77 -1.58
CA THR A 644 22.38 2.61 -0.80
C THR A 644 21.47 2.34 0.39
N SER A 645 21.48 1.12 0.94
CA SER A 645 20.74 0.78 2.17
C SER A 645 21.09 1.72 3.34
N LYS A 646 22.34 2.20 3.44
CA LYS A 646 22.71 3.20 4.46
C LYS A 646 22.02 4.56 4.25
N GLN A 647 21.76 4.96 3.01
CA GLN A 647 21.05 6.21 2.69
C GLN A 647 19.54 6.06 2.89
N ARG A 648 18.97 4.90 2.51
CA ARG A 648 17.58 4.52 2.81
C ARG A 648 17.29 4.54 4.32
N LEU A 649 18.21 4.00 5.13
CA LEU A 649 18.10 4.05 6.60
C LEU A 649 18.20 5.48 7.18
N LYS A 650 18.82 6.45 6.48
CA LYS A 650 18.86 7.85 6.95
C LYS A 650 17.51 8.54 6.90
N TYR A 651 16.52 8.06 6.14
CA TYR A 651 15.17 8.66 6.22
C TYR A 651 14.51 8.44 7.59
N LYS A 652 14.97 7.44 8.37
CA LYS A 652 14.61 7.30 9.79
C LYS A 652 15.05 8.50 10.65
N GLU A 653 16.07 9.25 10.23
CA GLU A 653 16.52 10.49 10.88
C GLU A 653 15.56 11.66 10.61
N TRP A 654 14.70 11.55 9.58
CA TRP A 654 13.73 12.56 9.12
C TRP A 654 12.30 12.38 9.66
N LEU A 655 12.05 11.25 10.32
CA LEU A 655 10.80 10.93 10.99
C LEU A 655 10.99 11.15 12.50
N HIS A 656 9.99 11.64 13.20
CA HIS A 656 9.92 11.75 14.64
C HIS A 656 9.50 10.44 15.28
N LEU A 657 8.47 9.75 14.77
CA LEU A 657 7.90 8.55 15.40
C LEU A 657 7.91 7.30 14.52
N TRP A 658 7.55 7.45 13.25
CA TRP A 658 7.06 6.32 12.47
C TRP A 658 8.15 5.25 12.22
N GLY A 659 7.85 4.00 12.55
CA GLY A 659 8.78 2.88 12.42
C GLY A 659 9.97 2.93 13.40
N LYS A 660 9.94 3.77 14.45
CA LYS A 660 10.98 3.84 15.48
C LYS A 660 10.58 3.11 16.75
N LYS A 661 11.47 2.25 17.27
CA LYS A 661 11.27 1.62 18.58
C LYS A 661 11.35 2.63 19.74
N GLN A 662 12.20 3.64 19.58
CA GLN A 662 12.44 4.71 20.54
C GLN A 662 12.64 6.03 19.79
N THR A 663 12.16 7.12 20.37
CA THR A 663 12.38 8.48 19.87
C THR A 663 12.99 9.39 20.95
N ALA A 664 13.77 10.37 20.52
CA ALA A 664 14.42 11.35 21.37
C ALA A 664 13.62 12.67 21.37
N VAL A 665 13.41 13.25 22.55
CA VAL A 665 12.52 14.40 22.77
C VAL A 665 13.12 15.42 23.75
N PRO A 666 12.68 16.70 23.73
CA PRO A 666 12.99 17.71 24.74
C PRO A 666 12.64 17.28 26.17
N LEU A 667 13.24 17.94 27.17
CA LEU A 667 12.95 17.64 28.58
C LEU A 667 11.53 18.06 28.95
N ARG A 668 11.05 19.19 28.40
CA ARG A 668 9.66 19.65 28.54
C ARG A 668 8.66 18.62 27.98
N LEU A 669 8.80 18.19 26.72
CA LEU A 669 7.92 17.16 26.14
C LEU A 669 7.93 15.86 26.96
N LYS A 670 9.09 15.43 27.44
CA LYS A 670 9.21 14.25 28.33
C LYS A 670 8.42 14.44 29.62
N ALA A 671 8.54 15.60 30.29
CA ALA A 671 7.83 15.88 31.54
C ALA A 671 6.31 15.85 31.33
N MET A 672 5.81 16.51 30.29
CA MET A 672 4.39 16.47 29.92
C MET A 672 3.92 15.05 29.55
N ARG A 673 4.73 14.27 28.82
CA ARG A 673 4.40 12.86 28.51
C ARG A 673 4.31 12.00 29.76
N GLN A 674 5.18 12.24 30.74
CA GLN A 674 5.14 11.52 32.00
C GLN A 674 3.89 11.89 32.80
N ASN A 675 3.63 13.19 33.02
CA ASN A 675 2.42 13.67 33.68
C ASN A 675 1.12 13.17 33.01
N TYR A 676 1.08 13.14 31.68
CA TYR A 676 -0.03 12.56 30.91
C TYR A 676 -0.26 11.07 31.21
N GLN A 677 0.81 10.27 31.25
CA GLN A 677 0.71 8.84 31.57
C GLN A 677 0.35 8.62 33.05
N ASP A 678 1.00 9.32 33.97
CA ASP A 678 0.72 9.23 35.42
C ASP A 678 -0.74 9.63 35.70
N THR A 679 -1.26 10.64 34.99
CA THR A 679 -2.68 11.02 35.02
C THR A 679 -3.54 9.86 34.53
N LEU A 680 -3.32 9.33 33.32
CA LEU A 680 -4.11 8.20 32.81
C LEU A 680 -4.10 6.99 33.75
N ASP A 681 -2.92 6.61 34.26
CA ASP A 681 -2.76 5.45 35.13
C ASP A 681 -3.47 5.65 36.48
N SER A 682 -3.43 6.87 37.05
CA SER A 682 -4.11 7.23 38.30
C SER A 682 -5.64 7.23 38.22
N TYR A 683 -6.21 7.33 37.01
CA TYR A 683 -7.65 7.18 36.77
C TYR A 683 -8.02 5.79 36.21
N ALA A 684 -7.11 5.10 35.53
CA ALA A 684 -7.33 3.72 35.04
C ALA A 684 -7.52 2.71 36.18
N CYS A 685 -6.93 2.95 37.35
CA CYS A 685 -7.03 2.08 38.53
C CYS A 685 -8.33 2.31 39.36
N LYS A 686 -9.35 2.96 38.80
CA LYS A 686 -10.60 3.33 39.48
C LYS A 686 -11.81 2.73 38.78
N ASP A 687 -12.82 2.35 39.57
CA ASP A 687 -14.08 1.78 39.04
C ASP A 687 -15.04 2.84 38.47
N GLU A 688 -14.82 4.14 38.71
CA GLU A 688 -15.68 5.19 38.15
C GLU A 688 -15.39 5.51 36.67
N VAL A 689 -16.38 6.08 36.00
CA VAL A 689 -16.30 6.56 34.61
C VAL A 689 -15.90 8.03 34.57
N PHE A 690 -14.89 8.33 33.77
CA PHE A 690 -14.28 9.66 33.62
C PHE A 690 -14.39 10.22 32.20
N TYR A 691 -14.34 11.54 32.07
CA TYR A 691 -14.52 12.26 30.80
C TYR A 691 -13.37 13.23 30.51
N ARG A 692 -12.91 13.26 29.25
CA ARG A 692 -11.79 14.12 28.78
C ARG A 692 -12.20 15.56 28.44
N ASP A 693 -13.08 16.15 29.25
CA ASP A 693 -13.41 17.58 29.24
C ASP A 693 -12.75 18.28 30.43
N ASN A 694 -12.24 19.52 30.27
CA ASN A 694 -11.82 20.34 31.42
C ASN A 694 -13.02 21.06 32.06
N ALA A 695 -14.17 20.38 32.17
CA ALA A 695 -15.28 20.88 32.95
C ALA A 695 -14.96 20.76 34.44
N ASN A 696 -15.41 21.70 35.26
CA ASN A 696 -15.27 21.64 36.72
C ASN A 696 -16.28 20.62 37.31
N SER A 697 -16.07 19.33 37.05
CA SER A 697 -16.89 18.22 37.55
C SER A 697 -16.03 17.10 38.15
N GLU A 698 -16.56 16.36 39.14
CA GLU A 698 -15.85 15.27 39.81
C GLU A 698 -15.50 14.07 38.90
N TYR A 699 -16.14 13.98 37.72
CA TYR A 699 -15.89 12.95 36.70
C TYR A 699 -15.03 13.46 35.53
N SER A 700 -14.58 14.72 35.56
CA SER A 700 -13.79 15.33 34.49
C SER A 700 -12.30 15.16 34.79
N ILE A 701 -11.50 14.75 33.80
CA ILE A 701 -10.05 14.62 33.96
C ILE A 701 -9.32 15.79 33.30
N CYS A 702 -8.46 16.44 34.09
CA CYS A 702 -7.61 17.52 33.60
C CYS A 702 -6.42 16.93 32.84
N LEU A 703 -6.68 16.47 31.62
CA LEU A 703 -5.71 15.78 30.77
C LEU A 703 -5.24 16.72 29.64
N TYR A 704 -4.05 17.28 29.82
CA TYR A 704 -3.44 18.20 28.86
C TYR A 704 -2.80 17.49 27.66
N ASP A 705 -2.77 18.15 26.51
CA ASP A 705 -2.09 17.68 25.30
C ASP A 705 -0.56 17.72 25.47
N VAL A 706 0.12 16.67 25.00
CA VAL A 706 1.59 16.53 25.09
C VAL A 706 2.25 17.28 23.93
N PHE A 707 2.26 18.61 24.02
CA PHE A 707 2.68 19.53 22.96
C PHE A 707 3.99 20.26 23.27
N ASP A 708 4.95 20.27 22.35
CA ASP A 708 6.12 21.15 22.46
C ASP A 708 6.27 22.02 21.19
N PRO A 709 6.17 23.35 21.30
CA PRO A 709 6.18 24.26 20.14
C PRO A 709 7.51 24.25 19.37
N VAL A 710 8.58 23.63 19.89
CA VAL A 710 9.84 23.47 19.13
C VAL A 710 9.68 22.60 17.87
N TYR A 711 8.60 21.82 17.78
CA TYR A 711 8.24 21.07 16.58
C TYR A 711 7.42 21.86 15.55
N ILE A 712 7.10 23.14 15.82
CA ILE A 712 6.48 24.09 14.88
C ILE A 712 7.17 25.47 14.93
N GLU A 713 8.47 25.48 15.25
CA GLU A 713 9.26 26.70 15.51
C GLU A 713 9.30 27.67 14.32
N ASN A 714 9.42 27.18 13.09
CA ASN A 714 9.49 28.03 11.90
C ASN A 714 8.09 28.54 11.53
N ALA A 715 7.06 27.71 11.69
CA ALA A 715 5.66 28.11 11.51
C ALA A 715 5.25 29.25 12.48
N LEU A 716 5.64 29.15 13.76
CA LEU A 716 5.40 30.19 14.77
C LEU A 716 6.22 31.48 14.55
N LYS A 717 7.40 31.38 13.92
CA LYS A 717 8.23 32.53 13.53
C LYS A 717 7.83 33.16 12.19
N ALA A 718 7.07 32.45 11.37
CA ALA A 718 6.73 32.86 10.02
C ALA A 718 5.89 34.15 10.00
N SER A 719 6.42 35.14 9.29
CA SER A 719 5.78 36.42 9.00
C SER A 719 6.31 37.00 7.69
N GLU A 720 5.58 37.93 7.08
CA GLU A 720 6.05 38.67 5.89
C GLU A 720 7.39 39.38 6.18
N ALA A 721 7.55 39.95 7.38
CA ALA A 721 8.78 40.59 7.85
C ALA A 721 9.99 39.65 7.95
N SER A 722 9.76 38.33 8.12
CA SER A 722 10.82 37.31 8.11
C SER A 722 11.21 36.82 6.70
N GLY A 723 10.55 37.33 5.65
CA GLY A 723 10.71 36.82 4.28
C GLY A 723 10.07 35.44 4.05
N SER A 724 9.17 35.02 4.95
CA SER A 724 8.47 33.73 4.84
C SER A 724 7.30 33.82 3.84
N PRO A 725 7.03 32.76 3.05
CA PRO A 725 5.82 32.68 2.22
C PRO A 725 4.53 32.51 3.05
N LYS A 726 4.65 32.26 4.36
CA LYS A 726 3.54 32.26 5.33
C LYS A 726 3.49 33.62 6.04
N SER A 727 2.42 34.35 5.79
CA SER A 727 2.25 35.76 6.17
C SER A 727 2.08 36.01 7.67
N TYR A 728 1.45 35.08 8.40
CA TYR A 728 1.22 35.17 9.85
C TYR A 728 1.22 33.79 10.53
N SER A 729 1.20 33.79 11.87
CA SER A 729 1.05 32.60 12.71
C SER A 729 -0.29 32.57 13.45
N LEU A 730 -0.79 31.36 13.72
CA LEU A 730 -1.96 31.10 14.56
C LEU A 730 -1.65 30.97 16.06
N GLY A 731 -0.49 31.47 16.52
CA GLY A 731 -0.05 31.36 17.92
C GLY A 731 -1.05 31.90 18.96
N HIS A 732 -1.86 32.90 18.59
CA HIS A 732 -2.94 33.48 19.39
C HIS A 732 -4.17 32.57 19.59
N LEU A 733 -4.31 31.50 18.80
CA LEU A 733 -5.28 30.44 19.03
C LEU A 733 -4.65 29.26 19.80
N ILE A 734 -3.35 29.03 19.61
CA ILE A 734 -2.62 27.94 20.27
C ILE A 734 -2.53 28.21 21.78
N PHE A 735 -2.08 29.41 22.15
CA PHE A 735 -1.91 29.87 23.53
C PHE A 735 -2.95 30.96 23.88
N PRO A 736 -3.22 31.21 25.17
CA PRO A 736 -3.90 32.42 25.62
C PRO A 736 -3.26 33.69 25.05
N LEU A 737 -4.06 34.71 24.73
CA LEU A 737 -3.61 35.88 23.98
C LEU A 737 -2.52 36.69 24.71
N ASP A 738 -2.62 36.81 26.03
CA ASP A 738 -1.66 37.46 26.93
C ASP A 738 -0.32 36.69 27.03
N LEU A 739 -0.40 35.35 27.10
CA LEU A 739 0.78 34.49 27.00
C LEU A 739 1.40 34.58 25.60
N TRP A 740 0.60 34.59 24.54
CA TRP A 740 1.09 34.74 23.17
C TRP A 740 1.79 36.09 22.94
N HIS A 741 1.24 37.21 23.41
CA HIS A 741 1.92 38.51 23.36
C HIS A 741 3.30 38.49 24.05
N SER A 742 3.38 37.82 25.20
CA SER A 742 4.60 37.67 25.98
C SER A 742 5.64 36.80 25.23
N LEU A 743 5.20 35.70 24.63
CA LEU A 743 6.05 34.80 23.84
C LEU A 743 6.49 35.45 22.52
N GLN A 744 5.57 36.05 21.77
CA GLN A 744 5.83 36.73 20.49
C GLN A 744 6.92 37.80 20.61
N SER A 745 6.96 38.51 21.76
CA SER A 745 7.99 39.49 22.09
C SER A 745 9.39 38.89 22.28
N GLU A 746 9.51 37.66 22.80
CA GLU A 746 10.79 36.92 22.82
C GLU A 746 11.12 36.35 21.43
N ILE A 747 10.12 35.89 20.69
CA ILE A 747 10.27 35.20 19.40
C ILE A 747 10.75 36.15 18.29
N LEU A 748 10.21 37.37 18.23
CA LEU A 748 10.52 38.38 17.20
C LEU A 748 11.61 39.38 17.63
N GLY A 749 11.95 39.41 18.92
CA GLY A 749 12.96 40.29 19.48
C GLY A 749 12.41 41.65 19.96
N SER A 750 13.06 42.21 20.98
CA SER A 750 12.59 43.34 21.80
C SER A 750 12.70 44.72 21.12
N GLY A 751 12.36 44.81 19.83
CA GLY A 751 12.37 46.05 19.05
C GLY A 751 11.25 46.15 17.99
N ILE A 752 10.47 45.08 17.78
CA ILE A 752 9.34 45.09 16.83
C ILE A 752 8.04 45.31 17.61
N THR A 753 7.75 46.58 17.91
CA THR A 753 6.47 46.99 18.51
C THR A 753 5.41 47.23 17.42
N SER A 754 4.98 46.16 16.75
CA SER A 754 3.72 46.19 16.01
C SER A 754 2.57 46.26 17.02
N GLU A 755 1.61 47.17 16.84
CA GLU A 755 0.31 47.06 17.52
C GLU A 755 -0.27 45.68 17.21
N ILE A 756 -0.56 44.87 18.23
CA ILE A 756 -0.89 43.45 18.03
C ILE A 756 -2.36 43.33 17.65
N THR A 757 -2.64 43.59 16.38
CA THR A 757 -3.88 43.16 15.75
C THR A 757 -3.91 41.63 15.76
N VAL A 758 -5.01 41.07 16.28
CA VAL A 758 -5.35 39.66 16.03
C VAL A 758 -5.48 39.53 14.50
N PRO A 759 -4.75 38.62 13.84
CA PRO A 759 -4.88 38.42 12.40
C PRO A 759 -6.33 38.14 12.02
N ASP A 760 -6.82 38.74 10.93
CA ASP A 760 -8.09 38.36 10.30
C ASP A 760 -7.90 37.02 9.57
N ASP A 761 -7.77 35.95 10.36
CA ASP A 761 -7.51 34.60 9.88
C ASP A 761 -8.82 33.76 9.80
N PRO A 762 -8.96 32.88 8.79
CA PRO A 762 -10.20 32.11 8.61
C PRO A 762 -10.56 31.16 9.75
N ILE A 763 -9.60 30.78 10.61
CA ILE A 763 -9.81 29.85 11.73
C ILE A 763 -10.37 30.63 12.93
N SER A 764 -9.79 31.79 13.27
CA SER A 764 -10.37 32.71 14.27
C SER A 764 -11.79 33.11 13.86
N ALA A 765 -11.97 33.54 12.61
CA ALA A 765 -13.28 33.93 12.09
C ALA A 765 -14.31 32.78 12.14
N LEU A 766 -13.90 31.53 11.89
CA LEU A 766 -14.75 30.35 12.09
C LEU A 766 -15.14 30.19 13.55
N PHE A 767 -14.15 30.11 14.46
CA PHE A 767 -14.43 29.74 15.84
C PHE A 767 -15.23 30.80 16.60
N HIS A 768 -15.13 32.07 16.23
CA HIS A 768 -16.06 33.10 16.73
C HIS A 768 -17.51 32.84 16.28
N ARG A 769 -17.79 32.61 14.98
CA ARG A 769 -19.14 32.25 14.49
C ARG A 769 -19.72 31.00 15.17
N LEU A 770 -18.86 30.00 15.41
CA LEU A 770 -19.27 28.79 16.11
C LEU A 770 -19.59 29.06 17.58
N GLN A 771 -18.78 29.88 18.26
CA GLN A 771 -19.00 30.21 19.68
C GLN A 771 -20.28 31.02 19.90
N GLU A 772 -20.61 31.94 18.97
CA GLU A 772 -21.88 32.67 18.94
C GLU A 772 -23.10 31.75 18.76
N THR A 773 -22.96 30.71 17.92
CA THR A 773 -24.07 29.80 17.57
C THR A 773 -24.23 28.58 18.48
N HIS A 774 -23.17 28.20 19.22
CA HIS A 774 -23.15 26.99 20.06
C HIS A 774 -22.65 27.29 21.48
N THR A 775 -23.50 27.96 22.27
CA THR A 775 -23.24 28.39 23.67
C THR A 775 -22.89 27.29 24.68
N THR A 776 -22.84 26.03 24.27
CA THR A 776 -22.64 24.87 25.15
C THR A 776 -21.28 24.18 24.99
N ILE A 777 -20.47 24.58 24.00
CA ILE A 777 -19.09 24.09 23.80
C ILE A 777 -18.17 25.30 23.95
N ASN A 778 -17.03 25.14 24.64
CA ASN A 778 -15.96 26.13 24.67
C ASN A 778 -14.95 25.81 23.57
N PHE A 779 -15.01 26.51 22.44
CA PHE A 779 -14.10 26.25 21.32
C PHE A 779 -12.70 26.85 21.53
N PHE A 780 -12.58 27.82 22.45
CA PHE A 780 -11.31 28.47 22.77
C PHE A 780 -10.57 27.77 23.93
N GLU A 781 -10.92 26.53 24.24
CA GLU A 781 -10.18 25.69 25.19
C GLU A 781 -8.84 25.24 24.58
N HIS A 782 -7.72 25.62 25.21
CA HIS A 782 -6.39 25.35 24.65
C HIS A 782 -5.91 23.90 24.85
N HIS A 783 -6.41 23.21 25.88
CA HIS A 783 -5.94 21.90 26.37
C HIS A 783 -4.43 21.84 26.68
N LEU A 784 -3.79 22.95 27.05
CA LEU A 784 -2.35 23.02 27.39
C LEU A 784 -2.13 23.24 28.89
N ASP A 785 -1.13 22.58 29.47
CA ASP A 785 -0.60 22.93 30.80
C ASP A 785 0.23 24.22 30.67
N LEU A 786 -0.38 25.36 31.01
CA LEU A 786 0.23 26.67 30.77
C LEU A 786 1.52 26.92 31.56
N SER A 787 1.77 26.19 32.66
CA SER A 787 3.00 26.31 33.46
C SER A 787 4.26 26.06 32.62
N GLN A 788 4.22 25.03 31.79
CA GLN A 788 5.32 24.51 30.95
C GLN A 788 5.84 25.51 29.90
N TYR A 789 5.15 26.63 29.70
CA TYR A 789 5.48 27.67 28.71
C TYR A 789 5.79 29.04 29.34
N LEU A 790 5.65 29.20 30.66
CA LEU A 790 5.93 30.46 31.35
C LEU A 790 7.43 30.70 31.51
N ALA A 791 7.89 31.89 31.13
CA ALA A 791 9.32 32.25 31.08
C ALA A 791 10.06 32.14 32.44
N CYS A 792 9.34 32.24 33.55
CA CYS A 792 9.88 32.08 34.90
C CYS A 792 10.32 30.63 35.20
N GLU A 793 9.52 29.63 34.80
CA GLU A 793 9.82 28.21 35.04
C GLU A 793 10.87 27.68 34.06
N LEU A 794 10.91 28.24 32.85
CA LEU A 794 11.96 27.97 31.86
C LEU A 794 13.35 28.49 32.28
N GLY A 795 13.49 29.24 33.39
CA GLY A 795 14.79 29.66 33.94
C GLY A 795 15.63 30.50 32.96
N GLY A 796 14.99 31.39 32.20
CA GLY A 796 15.62 32.18 31.12
C GLY A 796 15.84 31.42 29.81
N LYS A 797 15.50 30.12 29.75
CA LYS A 797 15.55 29.29 28.54
C LYS A 797 14.23 29.33 27.75
N GLY A 798 13.90 30.53 27.27
CA GLY A 798 12.82 30.82 26.34
C GLY A 798 12.49 29.81 25.23
N LEU A 799 11.30 29.98 24.66
CA LEU A 799 10.41 28.94 24.13
C LEU A 799 11.04 27.81 23.28
N PHE A 800 12.07 28.12 22.49
CA PHE A 800 12.71 27.21 21.52
C PHE A 800 14.13 26.74 21.88
N LYS A 801 14.69 27.15 23.04
CA LYS A 801 16.11 26.90 23.38
C LYS A 801 16.45 25.42 23.64
N GLU A 802 15.48 24.50 23.70
CA GLU A 802 15.68 23.03 23.77
C GLU A 802 15.66 22.32 22.39
N SER A 803 15.93 23.03 21.28
CA SER A 803 15.82 22.49 19.92
C SER A 803 16.56 21.15 19.68
N PRO A 804 15.86 20.07 19.26
CA PRO A 804 16.46 18.76 18.99
C PRO A 804 17.56 18.72 17.93
N ARG A 805 17.68 19.77 17.10
CA ARG A 805 18.74 19.89 16.09
C ARG A 805 20.06 20.42 16.68
N SER A 806 20.09 20.85 17.94
CA SER A 806 21.27 21.38 18.62
C SER A 806 22.17 20.27 19.20
N LYS A 807 23.25 19.92 18.48
CA LYS A 807 24.21 18.84 18.81
C LYS A 807 25.07 19.07 20.08
N LYS A 808 24.63 19.88 21.04
CA LYS A 808 25.42 20.30 22.23
C LYS A 808 24.85 19.89 23.58
N TRP A 809 23.61 19.37 23.66
CA TRP A 809 23.01 18.94 24.93
C TRP A 809 22.58 17.47 24.88
N GLY A 810 23.33 16.62 25.60
CA GLY A 810 23.08 15.19 25.67
C GLY A 810 22.12 14.81 26.79
N PHE A 811 20.81 14.96 26.57
CA PHE A 811 19.76 14.29 27.36
C PHE A 811 18.59 13.81 26.49
N GLU A 812 18.91 13.20 25.34
CA GLU A 812 17.96 12.37 24.59
C GLU A 812 17.40 11.27 25.53
N THR A 813 16.19 11.45 26.08
CA THR A 813 15.51 10.34 26.76
C THR A 813 14.70 9.57 25.74
N PRO A 814 14.97 8.26 25.53
CA PRO A 814 14.19 7.45 24.61
C PRO A 814 12.79 7.16 25.17
N ILE A 815 11.75 7.69 24.52
CA ILE A 815 10.36 7.25 24.74
C ILE A 815 10.04 6.13 23.76
N VAL A 816 9.41 5.05 24.23
CA VAL A 816 8.93 3.95 23.37
C VAL A 816 7.75 4.43 22.54
N ALA A 817 7.79 4.25 21.23
CA ALA A 817 6.67 4.58 20.37
C ALA A 817 5.68 3.41 20.30
N VAL A 818 4.42 3.66 20.66
CA VAL A 818 3.31 2.70 20.58
C VAL A 818 2.87 2.61 19.13
N GLY A 819 2.89 1.40 18.55
CA GLY A 819 2.28 1.11 17.26
C GLY A 819 0.95 0.39 17.48
N SER A 820 -0.13 0.85 16.85
CA SER A 820 -1.47 0.23 17.02
C SER A 820 -2.03 -0.38 15.73
N LYS A 821 -3.02 -1.27 15.87
CA LYS A 821 -3.66 -2.04 14.81
C LYS A 821 -5.09 -1.59 14.58
N THR A 822 -5.39 -1.19 13.35
CA THR A 822 -6.74 -1.26 12.77
C THR A 822 -6.71 -2.29 11.63
N SER A 823 -7.83 -2.52 10.93
CA SER A 823 -7.88 -3.48 9.81
C SER A 823 -6.80 -3.24 8.76
N ASP A 824 -6.57 -1.97 8.40
CA ASP A 824 -5.74 -1.58 7.25
C ASP A 824 -4.69 -0.52 7.56
N ARG A 825 -4.71 0.15 8.73
CA ARG A 825 -3.88 1.35 8.96
C ARG A 825 -3.18 1.37 10.31
N ASP A 826 -1.85 1.36 10.25
CA ASP A 826 -0.99 1.63 11.40
C ASP A 826 -1.08 3.10 11.83
N ILE A 827 -0.87 3.32 13.13
CA ILE A 827 -0.72 4.61 13.81
C ILE A 827 0.46 4.48 14.79
N TRP A 828 1.30 5.50 14.91
CA TRP A 828 2.42 5.55 15.86
C TRP A 828 2.26 6.74 16.82
N SER A 829 2.51 6.54 18.12
CA SER A 829 2.40 7.61 19.14
C SER A 829 3.44 7.50 20.26
N ILE A 830 3.67 8.59 21.01
CA ILE A 830 4.31 8.58 22.35
C ILE A 830 3.29 8.48 23.50
N THR A 831 2.02 8.76 23.22
CA THR A 831 0.88 8.55 24.12
C THR A 831 0.38 7.11 24.02
N SER A 832 -0.28 6.64 25.07
CA SER A 832 -1.00 5.36 25.08
C SER A 832 -2.45 5.56 24.62
N PRO A 833 -3.14 4.50 24.14
CA PRO A 833 -4.60 4.52 24.01
C PRO A 833 -5.27 4.86 25.35
N PHE A 834 -6.47 5.44 25.31
CA PHE A 834 -7.18 5.77 26.55
C PHE A 834 -7.74 4.48 27.22
N PRO A 835 -7.62 4.36 28.56
CA PRO A 835 -8.28 3.31 29.34
C PRO A 835 -9.79 3.22 29.10
N GLU A 836 -10.37 2.03 29.28
CA GLU A 836 -11.79 1.76 29.00
C GLU A 836 -12.77 2.63 29.83
N ASN A 837 -12.36 3.06 31.03
CA ASN A 837 -13.16 3.94 31.88
C ASN A 837 -12.98 5.45 31.57
N ILE A 838 -12.12 5.83 30.63
CA ILE A 838 -11.83 7.23 30.26
C ILE A 838 -12.41 7.55 28.88
N TYR A 839 -13.56 8.23 28.89
CA TYR A 839 -14.39 8.53 27.72
C TYR A 839 -14.08 9.92 27.11
N PRO A 840 -14.37 10.16 25.82
CA PRO A 840 -14.41 11.52 25.27
C PRO A 840 -15.48 12.38 26.00
N PRO A 841 -15.45 13.71 25.88
CA PRO A 841 -16.43 14.62 26.49
C PRO A 841 -17.88 14.15 26.32
N ARG A 842 -18.71 14.32 27.36
CA ARG A 842 -20.03 13.64 27.57
C ARG A 842 -21.05 13.62 26.41
N ARG A 843 -20.84 14.39 25.34
CA ARG A 843 -21.72 14.47 24.14
C ARG A 843 -21.20 13.68 22.94
N ILE A 844 -20.00 13.14 23.03
CA ILE A 844 -19.34 12.33 22.00
C ILE A 844 -19.38 10.87 22.48
N LYS A 845 -19.72 9.91 21.60
CA LYS A 845 -19.60 8.47 21.94
C LYS A 845 -18.14 8.02 21.82
N PRO A 846 -17.67 7.04 22.62
CA PRO A 846 -16.31 6.54 22.50
C PRO A 846 -16.01 6.01 21.09
N PRO A 847 -14.78 6.17 20.58
CA PRO A 847 -14.30 5.45 19.40
C PRO A 847 -14.02 3.99 19.75
N ASP A 848 -13.99 3.11 18.75
CA ASP A 848 -13.27 1.84 18.88
C ASP A 848 -11.76 2.13 19.02
N MET A 849 -11.15 1.72 20.13
CA MET A 849 -9.71 1.89 20.35
C MET A 849 -8.91 0.82 19.57
N PRO A 850 -7.79 1.20 18.94
CA PRO A 850 -6.97 0.25 18.18
C PRO A 850 -6.04 -0.55 19.11
N GLU A 851 -5.93 -1.86 18.88
CA GLU A 851 -5.09 -2.76 19.68
C GLU A 851 -3.61 -2.35 19.62
N VAL A 852 -2.89 -2.41 20.74
CA VAL A 852 -1.44 -2.19 20.76
C VAL A 852 -0.73 -3.41 20.15
N VAL A 853 0.23 -3.16 19.27
CA VAL A 853 1.00 -4.20 18.58
C VAL A 853 2.30 -4.44 19.32
N GLU A 854 2.55 -5.70 19.70
CA GLU A 854 3.74 -6.10 20.46
C GLU A 854 4.59 -7.15 19.74
N GLY A 855 5.71 -7.52 20.37
CA GLY A 855 6.49 -8.70 20.05
C GLY A 855 6.98 -8.77 18.58
N PRO A 856 6.94 -9.95 17.94
CA PRO A 856 7.40 -10.12 16.56
C PRO A 856 6.64 -9.32 15.51
N GLU A 857 5.37 -8.97 15.74
CA GLU A 857 4.61 -8.11 14.81
C GLU A 857 5.11 -6.66 14.88
N TYR A 858 5.39 -6.15 16.09
CA TYR A 858 5.99 -4.82 16.30
C TYR A 858 7.39 -4.72 15.70
N GLU A 859 8.28 -5.67 16.02
CA GLU A 859 9.66 -5.70 15.49
C GLU A 859 9.68 -5.77 13.95
N ALA A 860 8.66 -6.33 13.32
CA ALA A 860 8.51 -6.33 11.87
C ALA A 860 8.14 -4.94 11.30
N LYS A 861 7.38 -4.10 12.04
CA LYS A 861 6.94 -2.76 11.61
C LYS A 861 8.03 -1.68 11.77
N LEU A 862 9.18 -2.00 12.38
CA LEU A 862 10.31 -1.08 12.50
C LEU A 862 11.01 -0.79 11.16
N TRP A 863 11.53 0.44 11.02
CA TRP A 863 12.16 0.95 9.79
C TRP A 863 13.29 0.03 9.28
N ASP A 864 14.16 -0.44 10.18
CA ASP A 864 15.28 -1.33 9.86
C ASP A 864 14.80 -2.69 9.32
N SER A 865 13.68 -3.19 9.86
CA SER A 865 13.00 -4.41 9.40
C SER A 865 12.23 -4.22 8.09
N ILE A 866 11.85 -2.99 7.73
CA ILE A 866 11.20 -2.65 6.46
C ILE A 866 12.25 -2.55 5.35
N VAL A 867 13.26 -1.69 5.52
CA VAL A 867 14.38 -1.53 4.57
C VAL A 867 15.15 -2.85 4.40
N GLY A 868 15.39 -3.57 5.51
CA GLY A 868 16.08 -4.87 5.50
C GLY A 868 15.34 -5.98 4.75
N ARG A 869 14.01 -5.88 4.61
CA ARG A 869 13.18 -6.81 3.82
C ARG A 869 12.98 -6.38 2.37
N ASN A 870 13.57 -5.25 1.93
CA ASN A 870 13.35 -4.65 0.60
C ASN A 870 11.85 -4.51 0.24
N ARG A 871 11.03 -4.09 1.20
CA ARG A 871 9.68 -3.61 0.90
C ARG A 871 9.76 -2.27 0.17
N ILE A 872 8.77 -2.00 -0.67
CA ILE A 872 8.65 -0.81 -1.53
C ILE A 872 7.62 0.14 -0.89
N GLY A 873 7.87 1.45 -0.96
CA GLY A 873 6.82 2.48 -0.85
C GLY A 873 6.64 3.17 0.50
N ILE A 874 7.71 3.60 1.18
CA ILE A 874 7.61 4.55 2.31
C ILE A 874 8.75 5.57 2.21
N GLY A 875 8.47 6.85 1.96
CA GLY A 875 9.50 7.89 1.89
C GLY A 875 10.21 8.00 0.52
N PRO A 876 10.91 9.12 0.30
CA PRO A 876 11.32 9.64 -1.03
C PRO A 876 12.41 8.85 -1.76
N LEU A 877 12.82 7.69 -1.22
CA LEU A 877 13.86 6.82 -1.80
C LEU A 877 13.36 5.39 -2.10
N GLU A 878 12.09 5.06 -1.79
CA GLU A 878 11.63 3.66 -1.69
C GLU A 878 10.75 3.18 -2.87
N TYR A 879 10.93 3.73 -4.06
CA TYR A 879 10.10 3.44 -5.24
C TYR A 879 10.80 2.62 -6.36
N ALA A 880 10.08 2.44 -7.47
CA ALA A 880 10.50 1.74 -8.67
C ALA A 880 11.76 2.34 -9.30
N GLY A 881 12.49 1.52 -10.07
CA GLY A 881 13.56 1.99 -10.94
C GLY A 881 14.82 2.57 -10.27
N ASN A 882 14.95 2.45 -8.96
CA ASN A 882 16.17 2.79 -8.23
C ASN A 882 17.38 2.01 -8.77
N GLY A 883 18.44 2.73 -9.14
CA GLY A 883 19.70 2.14 -9.56
C GLY A 883 20.45 1.46 -8.39
N ARG A 884 21.36 0.54 -8.70
CA ARG A 884 22.22 -0.13 -7.72
C ARG A 884 23.66 0.37 -7.83
N THR A 885 24.12 1.09 -6.81
CA THR A 885 25.51 1.56 -6.72
C THR A 885 26.48 0.38 -6.51
N LEU A 886 27.48 0.28 -7.38
CA LEU A 886 28.61 -0.65 -7.30
C LEU A 886 29.91 0.13 -7.11
N VAL A 887 30.89 -0.44 -6.41
CA VAL A 887 32.21 0.19 -6.19
C VAL A 887 33.32 -0.75 -6.68
N HIS A 888 34.23 -0.23 -7.50
CA HIS A 888 35.35 -0.98 -8.05
C HIS A 888 36.54 -0.04 -8.30
N ALA A 889 37.75 -0.44 -7.91
CA ALA A 889 38.97 0.38 -8.02
C ALA A 889 38.79 1.83 -7.50
N GLY A 890 38.03 2.00 -6.41
CA GLY A 890 37.66 3.30 -5.83
C GLY A 890 36.54 4.06 -6.57
N GLN A 891 36.25 3.73 -7.82
CA GLN A 891 35.21 4.38 -8.62
C GLN A 891 33.81 3.83 -8.33
N LYS A 892 32.80 4.71 -8.42
CA LYS A 892 31.38 4.35 -8.37
C LYS A 892 30.83 4.06 -9.77
N HIS A 893 30.11 2.97 -9.90
CA HIS A 893 29.31 2.59 -11.07
C HIS A 893 27.85 2.40 -10.63
N VAL A 894 26.92 2.40 -11.57
CA VAL A 894 25.50 2.12 -11.31
C VAL A 894 25.01 1.04 -12.26
N ALA A 895 24.28 0.05 -11.74
CA ALA A 895 23.49 -0.88 -12.52
C ALA A 895 22.02 -0.43 -12.49
N ILE A 896 21.44 -0.18 -13.66
CA ILE A 896 20.02 0.18 -13.80
C ILE A 896 19.20 -1.12 -13.77
N VAL A 897 19.58 -2.10 -14.59
CA VAL A 897 18.85 -3.40 -14.73
C VAL A 897 19.65 -4.57 -14.15
N ASP A 898 19.01 -5.73 -13.90
CA ASP A 898 19.68 -6.89 -13.30
C ASP A 898 20.74 -7.48 -14.24
N GLY A 899 22.02 -7.48 -13.83
CA GLY A 899 23.12 -7.82 -14.73
C GLY A 899 23.19 -6.88 -15.92
N ASP A 900 23.41 -5.60 -15.65
CA ASP A 900 23.38 -4.53 -16.63
C ASP A 900 24.40 -4.75 -17.77
N PRO A 901 24.00 -4.77 -19.05
CA PRO A 901 24.92 -5.00 -20.16
C PRO A 901 25.74 -3.75 -20.52
N ALA A 902 25.37 -2.55 -20.05
CA ALA A 902 26.18 -1.35 -20.19
C ALA A 902 27.37 -1.32 -19.21
N LEU A 903 27.38 -2.18 -18.19
CA LEU A 903 28.49 -2.31 -17.25
C LEU A 903 29.62 -3.21 -17.77
N PRO A 904 30.88 -2.94 -17.36
CA PRO A 904 31.99 -3.87 -17.55
C PRO A 904 31.62 -5.29 -17.07
N PRO A 905 31.98 -6.35 -17.82
CA PRO A 905 31.41 -7.67 -17.62
C PRO A 905 31.70 -8.27 -16.24
N HIS A 906 32.85 -7.97 -15.63
CA HIS A 906 33.15 -8.40 -14.27
C HIS A 906 32.23 -7.76 -13.23
N LEU A 907 31.81 -6.50 -13.42
CA LEU A 907 30.88 -5.79 -12.54
C LEU A 907 29.44 -6.26 -12.72
N ALA A 908 29.01 -6.47 -13.98
CA ALA A 908 27.69 -7.05 -14.25
C ALA A 908 27.56 -8.47 -13.66
N MET A 909 28.61 -9.29 -13.78
CA MET A 909 28.70 -10.59 -13.12
C MET A 909 28.75 -10.47 -11.59
N GLN A 910 29.36 -9.42 -11.03
CA GLN A 910 29.41 -9.17 -9.59
C GLN A 910 28.03 -8.79 -9.03
N ASP A 911 27.28 -7.93 -9.72
CA ASP A 911 25.88 -7.58 -9.37
C ASP A 911 25.00 -8.83 -9.35
N VAL A 912 25.00 -9.63 -10.44
CA VAL A 912 24.21 -10.87 -10.54
C VAL A 912 24.56 -11.86 -9.43
N LYS A 913 25.86 -12.08 -9.15
CA LYS A 913 26.32 -12.96 -8.06
C LYS A 913 25.90 -12.43 -6.68
N THR A 914 26.00 -11.12 -6.47
CA THR A 914 25.67 -10.47 -5.19
C THR A 914 24.16 -10.54 -4.92
N LYS A 915 23.33 -10.16 -5.90
CA LYS A 915 21.87 -10.27 -5.81
C LYS A 915 21.41 -11.73 -5.65
N ALA A 916 22.09 -12.68 -6.31
CA ALA A 916 21.83 -14.11 -6.10
C ALA A 916 22.10 -14.55 -4.65
N ARG A 917 23.21 -14.14 -4.03
CA ARG A 917 23.50 -14.45 -2.62
C ARG A 917 22.50 -13.83 -1.66
N TYR A 918 22.08 -12.58 -1.87
CA TYR A 918 21.02 -11.96 -1.07
C TYR A 918 19.69 -12.70 -1.19
N SER A 919 19.28 -13.08 -2.41
CA SER A 919 18.04 -13.85 -2.63
C SER A 919 18.03 -15.28 -2.05
N LEU A 920 19.14 -15.71 -1.43
CA LEU A 920 19.32 -17.02 -0.81
C LEU A 920 19.71 -16.92 0.69
N GLY A 921 19.75 -15.71 1.26
CA GLY A 921 20.21 -15.50 2.65
C GLY A 921 21.71 -15.82 2.85
N LEU A 922 22.50 -15.83 1.78
CA LEU A 922 23.94 -16.14 1.79
C LEU A 922 24.83 -14.88 1.83
N ALA A 923 24.24 -13.72 2.08
CA ALA A 923 24.90 -12.44 2.32
C ALA A 923 24.05 -11.58 3.26
N VAL A 924 24.68 -10.88 4.20
CA VAL A 924 24.02 -9.93 5.12
C VAL A 924 24.35 -8.51 4.66
N GLY A 925 23.37 -7.62 4.67
CA GLY A 925 23.51 -6.26 4.14
C GLY A 925 24.42 -5.38 5.01
N SER A 926 25.55 -4.95 4.42
CA SER A 926 26.42 -3.82 4.84
C SER A 926 26.45 -3.45 6.34
N ALA A 927 26.69 -4.42 7.21
CA ALA A 927 26.92 -4.24 8.64
C ALA A 927 28.33 -4.76 9.02
N PRO A 928 29.03 -4.17 10.01
CA PRO A 928 30.36 -4.61 10.41
C PRO A 928 30.33 -6.07 10.91
N ALA A 929 31.17 -6.91 10.32
CA ALA A 929 31.01 -8.35 10.40
C ALA A 929 31.31 -8.96 11.79
N ARG A 930 30.25 -9.25 12.55
CA ARG A 930 30.30 -10.36 13.52
C ARG A 930 30.42 -11.68 12.74
N ARG A 931 31.50 -12.42 12.98
CA ARG A 931 31.80 -13.70 12.31
C ARG A 931 30.80 -14.80 12.73
N SER A 932 29.72 -14.97 11.97
CA SER A 932 28.95 -16.22 11.92
C SER A 932 29.24 -16.96 10.60
N GLY A 933 29.05 -18.27 10.59
CA GLY A 933 29.59 -19.15 9.54
C GLY A 933 29.04 -18.86 8.13
N SER A 934 29.93 -18.75 7.16
CA SER A 934 29.55 -18.65 5.74
C SER A 934 28.91 -19.95 5.27
N LYS A 935 27.58 -19.99 5.17
CA LYS A 935 26.83 -21.09 4.55
C LYS A 935 27.32 -21.32 3.12
N THR A 936 27.77 -22.54 2.82
CA THR A 936 28.21 -22.96 1.48
C THR A 936 27.02 -23.07 0.53
N MET A 937 27.18 -22.68 -0.74
CA MET A 937 26.12 -22.80 -1.75
C MET A 937 25.77 -24.27 -2.01
N THR A 938 24.48 -24.60 -2.03
CA THR A 938 23.96 -25.91 -2.42
C THR A 938 23.97 -26.09 -3.95
N LYS A 939 23.79 -27.32 -4.43
CA LYS A 939 23.65 -27.60 -5.88
C LYS A 939 22.49 -26.81 -6.53
N LYS A 940 21.39 -26.56 -5.80
CA LYS A 940 20.25 -25.76 -6.29
C LYS A 940 20.63 -24.27 -6.44
N ASP A 941 21.40 -23.74 -5.50
CA ASP A 941 21.88 -22.35 -5.51
C ASP A 941 22.84 -22.08 -6.67
N ILE A 942 23.71 -23.04 -6.95
CA ILE A 942 24.65 -23.00 -8.08
C ILE A 942 23.86 -22.98 -9.41
N ALA A 943 22.91 -23.90 -9.59
CA ALA A 943 22.06 -23.92 -10.77
C ALA A 943 21.25 -22.62 -10.96
N LEU A 944 20.76 -22.01 -9.89
CA LEU A 944 20.06 -20.72 -9.95
C LEU A 944 21.00 -19.56 -10.33
N ARG A 945 22.21 -19.51 -9.76
CA ARG A 945 23.25 -18.54 -10.11
C ARG A 945 23.63 -18.64 -11.59
N ASP A 946 23.84 -19.86 -12.08
CA ASP A 946 24.34 -20.10 -13.43
C ASP A 946 23.24 -19.88 -14.49
N LYS A 947 21.97 -20.16 -14.15
CA LYS A 947 20.81 -19.74 -14.95
C LYS A 947 20.66 -18.21 -15.05
N LYS A 948 20.98 -17.45 -13.99
CA LYS A 948 21.04 -15.98 -14.05
C LYS A 948 22.23 -15.49 -14.89
N LEU A 949 23.37 -16.17 -14.84
CA LEU A 949 24.56 -15.84 -15.63
C LEU A 949 24.34 -16.07 -17.14
N ALA A 950 23.67 -17.16 -17.52
CA ALA A 950 23.31 -17.42 -18.92
C ALA A 950 22.38 -16.34 -19.50
N LYS A 951 21.42 -15.83 -18.71
CA LYS A 951 20.60 -14.66 -19.10
C LYS A 951 21.45 -13.40 -19.35
N TYR A 952 22.44 -13.12 -18.49
CA TYR A 952 23.35 -11.99 -18.69
C TYR A 952 24.11 -12.09 -20.02
N GLN A 953 24.71 -13.24 -20.30
CA GLN A 953 25.48 -13.44 -21.54
C GLN A 953 24.60 -13.18 -22.78
N HIS A 954 23.40 -13.75 -22.82
CA HIS A 954 22.48 -13.55 -23.94
C HIS A 954 22.06 -12.07 -24.14
N SER A 955 21.81 -11.31 -23.06
CA SER A 955 21.57 -9.86 -23.17
C SER A 955 22.80 -9.12 -23.71
N LYS A 956 24.01 -9.52 -23.32
CA LYS A 956 25.24 -8.93 -23.83
C LYS A 956 25.46 -9.24 -25.31
N ASP A 957 25.25 -10.48 -25.75
CA ASP A 957 25.40 -10.90 -27.15
C ASP A 957 24.44 -10.13 -28.07
N GLN A 958 23.22 -9.83 -27.60
CA GLN A 958 22.28 -8.95 -28.27
C GLN A 958 22.79 -7.50 -28.36
N LEU A 959 23.35 -6.95 -27.27
CA LEU A 959 23.91 -5.59 -27.26
C LEU A 959 25.11 -5.46 -28.20
N ASP A 960 26.07 -6.38 -28.13
CA ASP A 960 27.25 -6.40 -29.00
C ASP A 960 26.84 -6.56 -30.48
N SER A 961 25.74 -7.26 -30.75
CA SER A 961 25.13 -7.37 -32.08
C SER A 961 24.42 -6.08 -32.54
N ARG A 962 23.73 -5.35 -31.65
CA ARG A 962 23.16 -4.01 -31.93
C ARG A 962 24.25 -2.99 -32.23
N ARG A 963 25.33 -2.96 -31.43
CA ARG A 963 26.48 -2.07 -31.62
C ARG A 963 27.20 -2.34 -32.95
N LYS A 964 27.43 -3.60 -33.31
CA LYS A 964 27.94 -3.98 -34.65
C LYS A 964 27.02 -3.52 -35.79
N LYS A 965 25.69 -3.65 -35.64
CA LYS A 965 24.73 -3.12 -36.63
C LYS A 965 24.81 -1.59 -36.76
N LYS A 966 24.90 -0.83 -35.65
CA LYS A 966 25.08 0.63 -35.71
C LYS A 966 26.41 1.01 -36.39
N GLN A 967 27.52 0.33 -36.08
CA GLN A 967 28.82 0.58 -36.72
C GLN A 967 28.78 0.32 -38.23
N ASN A 968 28.06 -0.71 -38.70
CA ASN A 968 27.87 -1.00 -40.13
C ASN A 968 26.91 -0.04 -40.86
N ILE A 969 26.30 0.93 -40.18
CA ILE A 969 25.38 1.93 -40.77
C ILE A 969 26.08 3.29 -41.01
N ILE A 970 27.32 3.46 -40.54
CA ILE A 970 28.16 4.63 -40.85
C ILE A 970 29.08 4.28 -42.05
N PRO A 971 28.90 4.87 -43.24
CA PRO A 971 29.82 4.69 -44.34
C PRO A 971 31.14 5.41 -44.05
N LEU A 972 32.24 4.65 -43.96
CA LEU A 972 33.59 5.20 -43.90
C LEU A 972 33.98 5.76 -45.28
N SER A 973 33.64 7.03 -45.54
CA SER A 973 34.11 7.79 -46.69
C SER A 973 35.60 8.13 -46.55
N ARG A 974 36.46 7.13 -46.81
CA ARG A 974 37.91 7.32 -46.98
C ARG A 974 38.20 8.06 -48.28
N SER A 975 38.27 9.39 -48.22
CA SER A 975 39.09 10.17 -49.16
C SER A 975 40.57 10.07 -48.75
N PRO A 976 41.52 10.08 -49.71
CA PRO A 976 42.95 9.96 -49.41
C PRO A 976 43.55 11.29 -48.92
N SER A 977 44.60 11.20 -48.10
CA SER A 977 45.37 12.33 -47.60
C SER A 977 46.22 12.99 -48.71
N PRO A 978 46.12 14.30 -48.94
CA PRO A 978 47.04 15.02 -49.83
C PRO A 978 48.41 15.28 -49.16
N SER A 979 49.45 15.33 -49.97
CA SER A 979 50.82 15.68 -49.58
C SER A 979 51.04 17.20 -49.50
N HIS A 980 52.10 17.63 -48.81
CA HIS A 980 52.58 19.01 -48.90
C HIS A 980 52.95 19.41 -50.34
N SER A 981 52.50 20.58 -50.77
CA SER A 981 53.11 21.41 -51.82
C SER A 981 52.76 22.88 -51.54
N GLU A 982 53.58 23.81 -52.04
CA GLU A 982 53.59 25.20 -51.58
C GLU A 982 52.75 26.17 -52.44
N ASN A 983 52.54 27.36 -51.89
CA ASN A 983 52.46 28.67 -52.56
C ASN A 983 51.15 29.18 -53.23
N GLN A 984 51.06 30.53 -53.17
CA GLN A 984 50.28 31.47 -54.00
C GLN A 984 48.76 31.67 -53.77
N LEU A 985 48.46 32.66 -52.91
CA LEU A 985 47.53 33.77 -53.19
C LEU A 985 48.02 34.59 -54.41
N PRO A 986 47.20 35.41 -55.13
CA PRO A 986 46.01 36.18 -54.70
C PRO A 986 44.70 35.70 -55.41
N SER A 987 43.56 36.41 -55.54
CA SER A 987 43.21 37.84 -55.38
C SER A 987 41.75 38.08 -54.94
N THR A 988 41.22 39.28 -55.20
CA THR A 988 40.00 39.89 -54.64
C THR A 988 39.01 40.40 -55.71
N SER A 989 37.93 41.07 -55.25
CA SER A 989 36.91 41.86 -55.98
C SER A 989 35.74 41.07 -56.60
N GLU A 990 34.47 41.50 -56.50
CA GLU A 990 33.78 42.62 -55.79
C GLU A 990 32.25 42.34 -55.83
N LEU A 991 31.31 42.92 -55.06
CA LEU A 991 31.28 43.99 -54.03
C LEU A 991 30.88 43.37 -52.64
N LEU A 992 30.53 44.00 -51.50
CA LEU A 992 29.86 45.27 -51.06
C LEU A 992 28.36 45.36 -51.47
N SER A 993 27.39 45.89 -50.69
CA SER A 993 27.39 46.64 -49.40
C SER A 993 26.56 45.91 -48.32
N ASP A 994 26.78 46.00 -47.01
CA ASP A 994 27.35 46.98 -46.05
C ASP A 994 26.33 47.86 -45.30
N ILE A 995 26.79 48.29 -44.10
CA ILE A 995 26.20 49.12 -43.02
C ILE A 995 25.90 48.26 -41.77
N GLU A 996 26.85 48.03 -40.84
CA GLU A 996 27.54 48.97 -39.89
C GLU A 996 26.62 49.41 -38.73
N TYR A 997 27.02 49.58 -37.46
CA TYR A 997 28.26 49.48 -36.66
C TYR A 997 27.80 49.40 -35.15
N PRO A 998 28.56 49.73 -34.07
CA PRO A 998 30.01 49.71 -33.79
C PRO A 998 30.37 48.85 -32.54
N PRO A 999 31.68 48.69 -32.19
CA PRO A 999 32.13 48.07 -30.94
C PRO A 999 32.35 49.08 -29.79
N PRO A 1000 32.63 48.63 -28.55
CA PRO A 1000 33.23 49.44 -27.51
C PRO A 1000 34.63 48.95 -27.09
N SER A 1001 35.63 49.81 -27.24
CA SER A 1001 36.94 49.72 -26.57
C SER A 1001 37.48 51.12 -26.32
N GLU A 1002 38.35 51.25 -25.32
CA GLU A 1002 39.11 52.46 -24.89
C GLU A 1002 38.37 53.53 -24.03
N VAL A 1003 39.02 54.21 -23.05
CA VAL A 1003 40.13 53.84 -22.13
C VAL A 1003 40.30 54.88 -20.98
N GLN A 1004 41.17 54.59 -19.99
CA GLN A 1004 41.88 55.50 -19.04
C GLN A 1004 41.16 56.17 -17.83
N SER A 1005 41.49 55.68 -16.63
CA SER A 1005 42.29 56.36 -15.57
C SER A 1005 42.69 55.30 -14.52
N GLU A 1006 43.98 54.99 -14.27
CA GLU A 1006 44.91 55.62 -13.29
C GLU A 1006 44.40 55.54 -11.82
N VAL A 1007 45.16 55.10 -10.79
CA VAL A 1007 46.61 55.31 -10.48
C VAL A 1007 47.29 54.06 -9.80
N GLN A 1008 48.63 54.02 -9.92
CA GLN A 1008 49.72 53.27 -9.21
C GLN A 1008 49.44 52.75 -7.76
N SER A 1009 49.92 51.60 -7.24
CA SER A 1009 51.28 50.97 -7.12
C SER A 1009 52.24 51.71 -6.15
N GLU A 1010 53.07 51.13 -5.28
CA GLU A 1010 53.54 49.73 -5.03
C GLU A 1010 54.17 49.60 -3.59
N VAL A 1011 55.08 48.63 -3.34
CA VAL A 1011 56.12 48.53 -2.26
C VAL A 1011 55.85 47.76 -0.92
N GLN A 1012 56.41 46.55 -0.88
CA GLN A 1012 57.29 45.87 0.12
C GLN A 1012 57.35 46.20 1.66
N SER A 1013 57.19 45.12 2.47
CA SER A 1013 58.08 44.58 3.53
C SER A 1013 58.41 45.27 4.89
N GLU A 1014 58.81 44.41 5.86
CA GLU A 1014 59.40 44.66 7.20
C GLU A 1014 58.46 45.25 8.28
N SER A 1015 58.66 45.11 9.61
CA SER A 1015 59.76 44.52 10.42
C SER A 1015 59.22 43.76 11.67
N SER A 1016 60.04 43.50 12.70
CA SER A 1016 59.70 42.67 13.88
C SER A 1016 60.24 43.22 15.23
N SER A 1017 59.94 42.52 16.35
CA SER A 1017 60.43 42.78 17.75
C SER A 1017 59.76 43.96 18.49
N HIS A 1018 59.75 44.11 19.83
CA HIS A 1018 59.76 43.21 21.02
C HIS A 1018 59.42 44.08 22.27
N VAL A 1019 59.45 43.51 23.50
CA VAL A 1019 59.27 44.19 24.83
C VAL A 1019 57.79 44.55 25.17
N SER A 1020 57.21 44.32 26.36
CA SER A 1020 57.72 43.75 27.63
C SER A 1020 56.66 42.97 28.46
N THR A 1021 57.13 42.42 29.59
CA THR A 1021 56.45 41.86 30.78
C THR A 1021 55.86 42.94 31.73
N PRO A 1022 55.01 42.65 32.77
CA PRO A 1022 55.02 41.43 33.63
C PRO A 1022 53.68 40.81 34.13
N LEU A 1023 53.84 39.67 34.83
CA LEU A 1023 52.87 38.94 35.68
C LEU A 1023 52.69 39.61 37.07
N PRO A 1024 51.67 39.24 37.89
CA PRO A 1024 51.69 38.04 38.76
C PRO A 1024 50.53 37.02 38.45
N GLU A 1025 50.66 35.69 38.60
CA GLU A 1025 50.63 34.84 39.83
C GLU A 1025 49.23 34.67 40.47
N ALA A 1026 48.77 33.50 40.96
CA ALA A 1026 49.40 32.16 41.13
C ALA A 1026 48.38 30.98 41.12
N SER A 1027 48.89 29.75 40.91
CA SER A 1027 48.36 28.43 41.37
C SER A 1027 46.97 27.97 40.86
N VAL A 1028 46.64 26.67 40.75
CA VAL A 1028 47.05 25.45 41.49
C VAL A 1028 47.52 24.32 40.54
N GLU A 1029 48.11 23.27 41.11
CA GLU A 1029 48.95 22.24 40.48
C GLU A 1029 48.24 21.25 39.54
N ILE A 1030 49.07 20.61 38.70
CA ILE A 1030 48.75 19.43 37.89
C ILE A 1030 49.64 18.27 38.39
N GLU A 1031 49.06 17.09 38.63
CA GLU A 1031 49.82 15.84 38.58
C GLU A 1031 49.54 15.14 37.24
N GLU A 1032 50.59 14.93 36.45
CA GLU A 1032 50.55 14.08 35.25
C GLU A 1032 50.71 12.60 35.62
N ILE A 1033 49.93 11.71 35.00
CA ILE A 1033 50.28 10.28 34.89
C ILE A 1033 50.07 9.82 33.44
N GLU A 1034 51.09 9.19 32.86
CA GLU A 1034 51.18 8.80 31.44
C GLU A 1034 50.09 7.79 30.98
N GLU A 1035 49.67 7.91 29.71
CA GLU A 1035 49.01 6.80 29.00
C GLU A 1035 50.01 5.68 28.65
N ARG A 1036 49.89 4.48 29.27
CA ARG A 1036 50.41 3.22 28.69
C ARG A 1036 49.43 2.05 28.83
N PRO A 1037 49.38 1.12 27.85
CA PRO A 1037 48.21 0.26 27.65
C PRO A 1037 48.19 -1.03 28.49
N ILE A 1038 47.14 -1.22 29.29
CA ILE A 1038 46.91 -2.46 30.05
C ILE A 1038 46.19 -3.51 29.19
N LYS A 1039 46.72 -4.74 29.23
CA LYS A 1039 46.25 -5.89 28.43
C LYS A 1039 44.88 -6.38 28.92
N LYS A 1040 43.94 -6.62 27.98
CA LYS A 1040 42.67 -7.30 28.27
C LYS A 1040 42.90 -8.76 28.66
N GLN A 1041 42.98 -9.06 29.96
CA GLN A 1041 42.78 -10.42 30.45
C GLN A 1041 41.35 -10.87 30.14
N ARG A 1042 41.20 -12.07 29.58
CA ARG A 1042 39.91 -12.76 29.48
C ARG A 1042 39.63 -13.46 30.81
N MET A 1043 38.53 -13.14 31.47
CA MET A 1043 37.92 -14.11 32.39
C MET A 1043 37.30 -15.25 31.58
N SER A 1044 37.33 -16.47 32.12
CA SER A 1044 36.70 -17.64 31.50
C SER A 1044 35.18 -17.62 31.71
N GLN A 1045 34.48 -18.35 30.84
CA GLN A 1045 33.03 -18.35 30.75
C GLN A 1045 32.36 -19.00 31.98
N ASP A 1046 33.10 -19.83 32.71
CA ASP A 1046 32.64 -20.63 33.85
C ASP A 1046 32.33 -19.77 35.09
N ARG A 1047 33.04 -18.64 35.26
CA ARG A 1047 32.75 -17.68 36.35
C ARG A 1047 31.47 -16.85 36.13
N PHE A 1048 30.93 -16.81 34.90
CA PHE A 1048 29.64 -16.15 34.63
C PHE A 1048 28.46 -17.05 35.00
N LEU A 1049 28.59 -18.37 34.82
CA LEU A 1049 27.54 -19.34 35.15
C LEU A 1049 27.42 -19.60 36.66
N ALA A 1050 28.49 -19.37 37.43
CA ALA A 1050 28.48 -19.43 38.90
C ALA A 1050 27.71 -18.28 39.58
N ALA A 1051 27.29 -17.25 38.84
CA ALA A 1051 26.62 -16.06 39.37
C ALA A 1051 25.09 -16.03 39.14
N LEU A 1052 24.51 -17.11 38.61
CA LEU A 1052 23.09 -17.21 38.22
C LEU A 1052 22.34 -18.34 38.95
N GLY A 1053 22.76 -18.71 40.16
CA GLY A 1053 22.20 -19.85 40.88
C GLY A 1053 22.26 -19.73 42.40
N GLN A 1054 21.58 -18.74 42.99
CA GLN A 1054 21.26 -18.70 44.43
C GLN A 1054 20.16 -17.67 44.79
N SER A 1055 18.90 -18.12 44.82
CA SER A 1055 17.82 -17.70 45.76
C SER A 1055 16.46 -18.27 45.32
N PHE A 1056 15.51 -18.36 46.26
CA PHE A 1056 14.09 -18.74 46.08
C PHE A 1056 13.80 -20.20 45.66
N LEU A 1057 13.97 -21.10 46.64
CA LEU A 1057 12.91 -22.04 47.01
C LEU A 1057 12.77 -22.00 48.54
N ASP A 1058 11.55 -21.79 49.02
CA ASP A 1058 10.98 -21.94 50.38
C ASP A 1058 9.53 -21.42 50.22
N ASN A 1059 8.44 -22.15 50.49
CA ASN A 1059 8.27 -23.50 51.04
C ASN A 1059 7.19 -24.27 50.23
N ASP A 1060 7.24 -25.61 50.29
CA ASP A 1060 6.11 -26.51 49.96
C ASP A 1060 5.76 -27.34 51.21
N ASP A 1061 4.47 -27.40 51.54
CA ASP A 1061 3.76 -28.34 52.43
C ASP A 1061 2.34 -28.42 51.80
N GLU A 1062 1.68 -29.53 51.47
CA GLU A 1062 1.82 -31.00 51.61
C GLU A 1062 1.23 -31.64 50.30
N LEU A 1063 1.30 -32.93 49.91
CA LEU A 1063 1.69 -34.20 50.57
C LEU A 1063 2.12 -35.26 49.49
N GLU A 1064 1.83 -36.54 49.71
CA GLU A 1064 1.94 -37.73 48.82
C GLU A 1064 1.03 -37.66 47.55
N ASP A 1065 1.13 -38.51 46.52
CA ASP A 1065 1.96 -39.69 46.18
C ASP A 1065 2.12 -39.67 44.62
N GLY A 1066 2.98 -40.39 43.90
CA GLY A 1066 3.65 -41.66 44.14
C GLY A 1066 3.78 -42.43 42.82
N LEU A 1067 5.00 -42.91 42.50
CA LEU A 1067 5.30 -43.85 41.39
C LEU A 1067 5.09 -43.36 39.93
N SER A 1068 5.66 -43.99 38.89
CA SER A 1068 7.04 -44.49 38.74
C SER A 1068 7.33 -44.79 37.24
N ARG A 1069 8.61 -44.66 36.83
CA ARG A 1069 9.21 -45.24 35.58
C ARG A 1069 8.66 -44.71 34.23
N GLY A 1070 9.44 -44.66 33.15
CA GLY A 1070 10.90 -44.81 33.02
C GLY A 1070 11.38 -45.48 31.72
N ARG A 1071 12.07 -44.69 30.86
CA ARG A 1071 13.08 -45.10 29.85
C ARG A 1071 12.75 -46.20 28.81
N ARG A 1072 12.89 -45.83 27.52
CA ARG A 1072 13.87 -46.36 26.52
C ARG A 1072 13.79 -45.46 25.26
N LYS A 1073 14.88 -45.04 24.57
CA LYS A 1073 15.88 -45.78 23.75
C LYS A 1073 15.19 -46.62 22.66
N THR A 1074 15.52 -46.58 21.36
CA THR A 1074 16.75 -46.28 20.57
C THR A 1074 16.37 -45.53 19.27
N ARG A 1075 17.16 -44.64 18.63
CA ARG A 1075 18.55 -44.66 18.08
C ARG A 1075 18.69 -45.42 16.73
N ALA A 1076 19.20 -44.70 15.70
CA ALA A 1076 19.69 -45.18 14.38
C ALA A 1076 18.61 -45.65 13.36
N SER A 1077 18.78 -45.53 12.03
CA SER A 1077 19.78 -44.81 11.19
C SER A 1077 19.39 -44.82 9.69
N HIS A 1078 19.75 -43.76 8.94
CA HIS A 1078 19.59 -43.59 7.48
C HIS A 1078 18.13 -43.55 6.99
N VAL A 1079 17.76 -42.82 5.93
CA VAL A 1079 18.54 -42.10 4.88
C VAL A 1079 18.32 -40.59 4.95
#